data_AF-A0A497HJM7-F1
#
_entry.id   AF-A0A497HJM7-F1
#
_cell.length_a   1.000
_cell.length_b   1.000
_cell.length_c   1.000
_cell.angle_alpha   90.00
_cell.angle_beta   90.00
_cell.angle_gamma   90.00
#
_symmetry.space_group_name_H-M   'P 1'
#
loop_
_entity.id
_entity.type
_entity.pdbx_description
1 polymer ?
#
loop_
_entity_poly.entity_id
_entity_poly.type
_entity_poly.pdbx_seq_one_letter_code
_entity_poly.pdbx_strand_id
1 'polypeptide(L)'
;RIAISNIPVEITGEGTEKIEVSGYRDLERIETNQLRGGAVLVLAEGVLQKAPKIMKHMKKFNLGWGWLEQFINKGTETEENVNIEPSYKYIKDLVAGRPVISYPSSKGGLRLRYGRSRNSGYAAACLHPATMYILDDFIAIGTQIKTERPGKACAVSVCDTIEPPIVKLEDGSVIRLESIEQVEKIKNKIKEILFLGDILISYGDFLENNHILLPSGYVEEWWEQEVEKKGKIITKLPSQEEAIKLSEELNIPLHPRYTYFYHDVDKEDLKDLVLWLCRNGKIVDNCLEVEFDSNFKEKRILELLCVPHKVKGRKIIIEEYKPLIRVLGIWDLNYERFIKIYEKAKDSMEIVNSFGIIVRKKAPTYIGARMGRPEKAKERRMQPPVNVLFPIGEAGGRTRDIKKASLQDKIEVEICKRVCRKCGKVTFKTLCPNCKQPTELVKLCSRCGKEINEDYCPICKRQAVYFEKREIEIKKIFKEAVSRVGNSNNDLKGVIGMTSEYKIPEPLEKGILRSKHGVYVFKDGTSRFDATDLPLTHFKPKEIGTSIEKLRELGYTHDIEGNPLTNSEQLLELKCQDVILPEKGGEYLLKVSKFIDELLVKLYGLEPYYNAEKKEDLIGHLILGLAPHTSAAIVGRIIGYTKANACFAHPYWHAAKRRNCDGDEDSIFLLMDAFLNFSKYFLPSSRGGKMDAPLVLTTKLDPREVDDESHNLDIVARYPIEFYEATLRYARPQEVEELIETVSQRLGKEEQFYGFKFTHDTSDINSAPTDSSYKTLKTMMEKVEHQLTLAKKILAVDEQDVARRVIESHFLPDLAGNLRTFSKQSFRCVNCNAKYRRIPLIGKCRRCGGRLVLTVPKGAVEKYLKVTKQLIEEYHLDDYLKQRIKILEMSISSVFEDETVKQASIFDF
;
A
#
# COMPACT_ATOMS: atom_id res chain seq x y z
N ARG A 1 -22.91 -22.27 14.64
CA ARG A 1 -24.11 -23.13 14.79
C ARG A 1 -25.38 -22.36 14.46
N ILE A 2 -25.66 -21.23 15.12
CA ILE A 2 -26.80 -20.35 14.81
C ILE A 2 -26.85 -20.03 13.30
N ALA A 3 -25.77 -19.51 12.72
CA ALA A 3 -25.71 -19.24 11.28
C ALA A 3 -26.00 -20.48 10.42
N ILE A 4 -25.36 -21.62 10.70
CA ILE A 4 -25.58 -22.88 9.97
C ILE A 4 -27.05 -23.33 10.04
N SER A 5 -27.75 -23.07 11.15
CA SER A 5 -29.15 -23.49 11.33
C SER A 5 -30.16 -22.52 10.71
N ASN A 6 -29.76 -21.28 10.44
CA ASN A 6 -30.65 -20.22 9.93
C ASN A 6 -30.38 -19.84 8.47
N ILE A 7 -29.23 -20.21 7.90
CA ILE A 7 -28.93 -19.98 6.49
C ILE A 7 -29.69 -21.04 5.67
N PRO A 8 -30.62 -20.65 4.79
CA PRO A 8 -31.49 -21.59 4.08
C PRO A 8 -30.79 -22.33 2.93
N VAL A 9 -29.54 -21.99 2.63
CA VAL A 9 -28.73 -22.55 1.55
C VAL A 9 -27.47 -23.22 2.12
N GLU A 10 -27.07 -24.34 1.52
CA GLU A 10 -25.87 -25.05 1.94
C GLU A 10 -24.61 -24.29 1.52
N ILE A 11 -23.81 -23.84 2.50
CA ILE A 11 -22.48 -23.27 2.26
C ILE A 11 -21.46 -24.42 2.18
N THR A 12 -21.14 -24.84 0.95
CA THR A 12 -20.21 -25.96 0.65
C THR A 12 -19.23 -25.59 -0.48
N GLY A 13 -18.33 -26.51 -0.82
CA GLY A 13 -17.36 -26.38 -1.92
C GLY A 13 -16.30 -27.49 -1.89
N GLU A 14 -15.44 -27.51 -2.92
CA GLU A 14 -14.32 -28.46 -3.02
C GLU A 14 -13.33 -28.33 -1.84
N GLY A 15 -12.61 -29.41 -1.56
CA GLY A 15 -11.53 -29.43 -0.56
C GLY A 15 -10.38 -28.52 -1.01
N THR A 16 -10.10 -27.46 -0.25
CA THR A 16 -9.08 -26.48 -0.62
C THR A 16 -7.73 -26.77 0.04
N GLU A 17 -7.76 -27.36 1.24
CA GLU A 17 -6.56 -27.68 2.02
C GLU A 17 -6.37 -29.18 2.14
N LYS A 18 -5.12 -29.65 2.10
CA LYS A 18 -4.78 -31.08 2.29
C LYS A 18 -4.79 -31.47 3.77
N ILE A 19 -5.83 -31.05 4.48
CA ILE A 19 -6.06 -31.33 5.90
C ILE A 19 -7.35 -32.14 5.97
N GLU A 20 -7.25 -33.37 6.47
CA GLU A 20 -8.43 -34.22 6.68
C GLU A 20 -9.18 -33.84 7.96
N VAL A 21 -10.51 -33.86 7.89
CA VAL A 21 -11.37 -33.73 9.06
C VAL A 21 -11.37 -35.03 9.87
N SER A 22 -11.32 -34.91 11.20
CA SER A 22 -11.16 -36.07 12.10
C SER A 22 -12.50 -36.64 12.60
N GLY A 23 -13.51 -35.80 12.84
CA GLY A 23 -14.74 -36.20 13.54
C GLY A 23 -15.94 -36.55 12.64
N TYR A 24 -16.10 -35.89 11.49
CA TYR A 24 -17.27 -36.04 10.62
C TYR A 24 -16.81 -36.31 9.18
N ARG A 25 -16.48 -37.56 8.90
CA ARG A 25 -16.02 -38.04 7.59
C ARG A 25 -17.15 -38.67 6.80
N ASP A 26 -17.00 -38.68 5.48
CA ASP A 26 -17.84 -39.40 4.52
C ASP A 26 -19.34 -39.08 4.67
N LEU A 27 -19.63 -37.81 4.98
CA LEU A 27 -20.99 -37.31 5.04
C LEU A 27 -21.63 -37.37 3.65
N GLU A 28 -22.84 -37.90 3.55
CA GLU A 28 -23.52 -38.21 2.29
C GLU A 28 -23.57 -37.03 1.29
N ARG A 29 -23.71 -35.80 1.80
CA ARG A 29 -23.81 -34.57 0.99
C ARG A 29 -22.48 -33.85 0.75
N ILE A 30 -21.38 -34.35 1.32
CA ILE A 30 -20.07 -33.69 1.24
C ILE A 30 -19.07 -34.63 0.56
N GLU A 31 -18.70 -34.27 -0.66
CA GLU A 31 -17.86 -35.06 -1.57
C GLU A 31 -16.39 -35.20 -1.16
N THR A 32 -15.98 -34.57 -0.05
CA THR A 32 -14.58 -34.52 0.40
C THR A 32 -14.44 -34.53 1.92
N ASN A 33 -13.44 -35.26 2.40
CA ASN A 33 -13.01 -35.23 3.81
C ASN A 33 -11.98 -34.13 4.09
N GLN A 34 -11.67 -33.29 3.10
CA GLN A 34 -10.71 -32.21 3.26
C GLN A 34 -11.39 -30.93 3.76
N LEU A 35 -10.61 -30.07 4.42
CA LEU A 35 -11.09 -28.76 4.83
C LEU A 35 -11.51 -27.92 3.62
N ARG A 36 -12.76 -27.44 3.65
CA ARG A 36 -13.39 -26.59 2.63
C ARG A 36 -13.23 -25.12 3.01
N GLY A 37 -12.04 -24.57 2.81
CA GLY A 37 -11.69 -23.21 3.24
C GLY A 37 -12.64 -22.14 2.69
N GLY A 38 -13.04 -22.25 1.42
CA GLY A 38 -13.99 -21.30 0.81
C GLY A 38 -15.34 -21.25 1.54
N ALA A 39 -15.89 -22.40 1.91
CA ALA A 39 -17.14 -22.48 2.66
C ALA A 39 -17.01 -21.85 4.06
N VAL A 40 -15.88 -22.09 4.74
CA VAL A 40 -15.59 -21.52 6.06
C VAL A 40 -15.47 -20.00 5.99
N LEU A 41 -14.79 -19.46 4.98
CA LEU A 41 -14.62 -18.01 4.78
C LEU A 41 -15.95 -17.32 4.47
N VAL A 42 -16.78 -17.87 3.57
CA VAL A 42 -18.12 -17.32 3.28
C VAL A 42 -18.98 -17.25 4.53
N LEU A 43 -18.92 -18.26 5.39
CA LEU A 43 -19.65 -18.28 6.65
C LEU A 43 -19.11 -17.23 7.64
N ALA A 44 -17.79 -17.20 7.88
CA ALA A 44 -17.18 -16.39 8.93
C ALA A 44 -16.92 -14.93 8.50
N GLU A 45 -16.17 -14.73 7.42
CA GLU A 45 -15.77 -13.41 6.92
C GLU A 45 -16.81 -12.79 5.97
N GLY A 46 -17.71 -13.60 5.43
CA GLY A 46 -18.88 -13.14 4.68
C GLY A 46 -20.06 -12.84 5.60
N VAL A 47 -20.87 -13.85 5.90
CA VAL A 47 -22.17 -13.68 6.58
C VAL A 47 -22.03 -13.06 7.96
N LEU A 48 -21.14 -13.59 8.80
CA LEU A 48 -21.01 -13.14 10.19
C LEU A 48 -20.28 -11.81 10.31
N GLN A 49 -19.11 -11.66 9.71
CA GLN A 49 -18.32 -10.43 9.82
C GLN A 49 -19.00 -9.24 9.12
N LYS A 50 -19.72 -9.47 8.02
CA LYS A 50 -20.44 -8.42 7.28
C LYS A 50 -21.93 -8.36 7.63
N ALA A 51 -22.33 -8.91 8.77
CA ALA A 51 -23.71 -8.89 9.26
C ALA A 51 -24.39 -7.50 9.19
N PRO A 52 -23.74 -6.38 9.59
CA PRO A 52 -24.35 -5.05 9.46
C PRO A 52 -24.68 -4.65 8.02
N LYS A 53 -23.75 -4.88 7.08
CA LYS A 53 -23.93 -4.56 5.66
C LYS A 53 -24.99 -5.45 5.02
N ILE A 54 -24.99 -6.75 5.33
CA ILE A 54 -26.03 -7.69 4.86
C ILE A 54 -27.39 -7.26 5.38
N MET A 55 -27.52 -6.91 6.67
CA MET A 55 -28.80 -6.44 7.21
C MET A 55 -29.31 -5.15 6.57
N LYS A 56 -28.43 -4.22 6.16
CA LYS A 56 -28.82 -3.04 5.36
C LYS A 56 -29.51 -3.47 4.06
N HIS A 57 -28.95 -4.44 3.34
CA HIS A 57 -29.57 -4.99 2.13
C HIS A 57 -30.84 -5.78 2.42
N MET A 58 -30.85 -6.62 3.46
CA MET A 58 -32.04 -7.40 3.82
C MET A 58 -33.22 -6.51 4.20
N LYS A 59 -32.98 -5.38 4.90
CA LYS A 59 -33.99 -4.36 5.18
C LYS A 59 -34.45 -3.65 3.90
N LYS A 60 -33.51 -3.26 3.03
CA LYS A 60 -33.82 -2.64 1.72
C LYS A 60 -34.71 -3.53 0.84
N PHE A 61 -34.48 -4.85 0.86
CA PHE A 61 -35.23 -5.81 0.05
C PHE A 61 -36.38 -6.51 0.82
N ASN A 62 -36.62 -6.12 2.07
CA ASN A 62 -37.64 -6.72 2.96
C ASN A 62 -37.55 -8.26 3.08
N LEU A 63 -36.33 -8.78 3.30
CA LEU A 63 -36.04 -10.22 3.43
C LEU A 63 -35.87 -10.64 4.90
N GLY A 64 -36.47 -11.76 5.28
CA GLY A 64 -36.52 -12.27 6.66
C GLY A 64 -35.21 -12.85 7.18
N TRP A 65 -34.26 -11.97 7.56
CA TRP A 65 -32.95 -12.33 8.15
C TRP A 65 -32.75 -11.75 9.56
N GLY A 66 -33.84 -11.55 10.31
CA GLY A 66 -33.80 -10.92 11.65
C GLY A 66 -32.87 -11.63 12.65
N TRP A 67 -32.63 -12.93 12.47
CA TRP A 67 -31.67 -13.68 13.28
C TRP A 67 -30.24 -13.11 13.20
N LEU A 68 -29.88 -12.41 12.12
CA LEU A 68 -28.56 -11.84 11.93
C LEU A 68 -28.35 -10.58 12.79
N GLU A 69 -29.43 -9.93 13.25
CA GLU A 69 -29.35 -8.73 14.10
C GLU A 69 -28.67 -9.00 15.45
N GLN A 70 -28.76 -10.21 15.99
CA GLN A 70 -28.09 -10.58 17.24
C GLN A 70 -26.56 -10.57 17.14
N PHE A 71 -26.01 -10.55 15.93
CA PHE A 71 -24.56 -10.48 15.67
C PHE A 71 -24.08 -9.05 15.36
N ILE A 72 -25.00 -8.08 15.31
CA ILE A 72 -24.66 -6.67 15.11
C ILE A 72 -24.50 -6.04 16.50
N ASN A 73 -23.28 -5.69 16.87
CA ASN A 73 -23.04 -4.88 18.06
C ASN A 73 -23.70 -3.49 17.84
N LYS A 74 -24.84 -3.28 18.49
CA LYS A 74 -25.42 -1.95 18.65
C LYS A 74 -24.58 -1.23 19.72
N GLY A 75 -23.56 -0.51 19.29
CA GLY A 75 -22.86 0.43 20.18
C GLY A 75 -23.84 1.53 20.60
N THR A 76 -24.43 1.40 21.78
CA THR A 76 -25.11 2.48 22.48
C THR A 76 -24.06 3.27 23.23
N GLU A 77 -23.39 4.19 22.54
CA GLU A 77 -22.68 5.28 23.21
C GLU A 77 -23.66 6.45 23.30
N THR A 78 -24.11 6.72 24.53
CA THR A 78 -24.95 7.87 24.90
C THR A 78 -24.13 9.16 24.81
N GLU A 79 -24.73 10.22 24.25
CA GLU A 79 -24.12 11.48 23.79
C GLU A 79 -23.43 12.34 24.87
N GLU A 80 -23.41 11.95 26.15
CA GLU A 80 -22.97 12.84 27.23
C GLU A 80 -21.51 12.69 27.69
N ASN A 81 -20.71 11.73 27.18
CA ASN A 81 -19.24 11.71 27.32
C ASN A 81 -18.61 10.72 26.33
N VAL A 82 -18.35 11.16 25.10
CA VAL A 82 -17.69 10.34 24.07
C VAL A 82 -16.19 10.23 24.39
N ASN A 83 -15.80 9.28 25.23
CA ASN A 83 -14.39 9.00 25.52
C ASN A 83 -13.84 8.02 24.47
N ILE A 84 -13.17 8.53 23.43
CA ILE A 84 -12.68 7.68 22.35
C ILE A 84 -11.29 7.12 22.69
N GLU A 85 -11.26 5.87 23.16
CA GLU A 85 -10.01 5.24 23.59
C GLU A 85 -8.97 5.09 22.45
N PRO A 86 -7.68 5.34 22.73
CA PRO A 86 -6.60 5.14 21.76
C PRO A 86 -6.50 3.68 21.30
N SER A 87 -6.40 3.46 19.98
CA SER A 87 -6.41 2.11 19.39
C SER A 87 -5.01 1.59 19.05
N TYR A 88 -4.51 0.62 19.81
CA TYR A 88 -3.21 -0.03 19.56
C TYR A 88 -3.25 -1.12 18.47
N LYS A 89 -4.39 -1.34 17.81
CA LYS A 89 -4.57 -2.45 16.85
C LYS A 89 -3.60 -2.37 15.68
N TYR A 90 -3.32 -1.17 15.18
CA TYR A 90 -2.46 -1.02 14.00
C TYR A 90 -1.01 -1.42 14.30
N ILE A 91 -0.47 -1.12 15.49
CA ILE A 91 0.92 -1.45 15.90
C ILE A 91 1.13 -2.87 16.43
N LYS A 92 0.07 -3.66 16.66
CA LYS A 92 0.17 -5.01 17.25
C LYS A 92 1.11 -5.95 16.47
N ASP A 93 1.01 -5.94 15.14
CA ASP A 93 1.81 -6.80 14.25
C ASP A 93 2.96 -6.01 13.61
N LEU A 94 3.91 -5.57 14.43
CA LEU A 94 5.03 -4.73 13.99
C LEU A 94 6.12 -5.57 13.32
N VAL A 95 6.15 -5.55 11.99
CA VAL A 95 7.17 -6.26 11.22
C VAL A 95 8.48 -5.48 11.26
N ALA A 96 9.59 -6.20 11.41
CA ALA A 96 10.93 -5.59 11.37
C ALA A 96 11.21 -4.84 10.06
N GLY A 97 11.84 -3.68 10.19
CA GLY A 97 12.12 -2.75 9.11
C GLY A 97 10.96 -1.82 8.76
N ARG A 98 9.82 -1.90 9.45
CA ARG A 98 8.66 -1.02 9.20
C ARG A 98 8.48 -0.08 10.38
N PRO A 99 8.90 1.20 10.28
CA PRO A 99 8.87 2.10 11.41
C PRO A 99 7.45 2.41 11.89
N VAL A 100 7.33 2.58 13.21
CA VAL A 100 6.19 3.26 13.81
C VAL A 100 6.43 4.75 13.65
N ILE A 101 5.43 5.46 13.13
CA ILE A 101 5.52 6.89 12.85
C ILE A 101 4.99 7.66 14.06
N SER A 102 3.87 7.22 14.62
CA SER A 102 3.25 7.84 15.79
C SER A 102 2.45 6.81 16.57
N TYR A 103 2.50 6.89 17.90
CA TYR A 103 1.67 6.11 18.80
C TYR A 103 0.22 6.62 18.84
N PRO A 104 -0.74 5.79 19.29
CA PRO A 104 -2.15 6.15 19.26
C PRO A 104 -2.42 7.43 20.05
N SER A 105 -3.04 8.42 19.42
CA SER A 105 -3.37 9.72 20.03
C SER A 105 -2.20 10.40 20.77
N SER A 106 -0.95 10.16 20.36
CA SER A 106 0.24 10.64 21.06
C SER A 106 0.62 12.08 20.67
N LYS A 107 1.02 12.90 21.65
CA LYS A 107 1.46 14.29 21.47
C LYS A 107 2.66 14.37 20.52
N GLY A 108 2.67 15.37 19.63
CA GLY A 108 3.70 15.48 18.59
C GLY A 108 3.50 14.50 17.41
N GLY A 109 2.42 13.71 17.44
CA GLY A 109 2.03 12.81 16.37
C GLY A 109 1.58 13.53 15.09
N LEU A 110 0.97 12.78 14.18
CA LEU A 110 0.33 13.37 13.00
C LEU A 110 -0.95 14.07 13.41
N ARG A 111 -1.06 15.38 13.21
CA ARG A 111 -2.30 16.12 13.51
C ARG A 111 -3.34 15.81 12.44
N LEU A 112 -4.56 15.48 12.87
CA LEU A 112 -5.68 15.33 11.94
C LEU A 112 -6.04 16.69 11.32
N ARG A 113 -5.98 16.78 9.99
CA ARG A 113 -6.57 17.87 9.21
C ARG A 113 -7.62 17.31 8.26
N TYR A 114 -8.83 17.82 8.36
CA TYR A 114 -9.91 17.45 7.46
C TYR A 114 -9.71 18.14 6.12
N GLY A 115 -9.66 17.33 5.06
CA GLY A 115 -9.64 17.85 3.70
C GLY A 115 -9.27 16.79 2.69
N ARG A 116 -9.40 17.17 1.44
CA ARG A 116 -9.09 16.32 0.30
C ARG A 116 -8.23 17.11 -0.66
N SER A 117 -7.06 16.55 -0.97
CA SER A 117 -6.23 17.04 -2.06
C SER A 117 -6.67 16.39 -3.36
N ARG A 118 -6.31 16.99 -4.49
CA ARG A 118 -6.56 16.41 -5.82
C ARG A 118 -5.98 15.00 -5.99
N ASN A 119 -4.96 14.64 -5.21
CA ASN A 119 -4.27 13.34 -5.18
C ASN A 119 -4.54 12.51 -3.89
N SER A 120 -5.65 12.77 -3.18
CA SER A 120 -6.10 12.01 -2.00
C SER A 120 -7.63 11.81 -1.96
N GLY A 121 -8.11 11.22 -0.86
CA GLY A 121 -9.45 10.64 -0.74
C GLY A 121 -9.49 9.20 -1.25
N TYR A 122 -10.63 8.52 -1.14
CA TYR A 122 -10.78 7.12 -1.57
C TYR A 122 -9.73 6.19 -0.94
N ALA A 123 -9.59 6.29 0.39
CA ALA A 123 -8.59 5.62 1.22
C ALA A 123 -7.12 6.04 1.00
N ALA A 124 -6.84 7.15 0.32
CA ALA A 124 -5.52 7.78 0.30
C ALA A 124 -5.49 9.06 1.17
N ALA A 125 -4.37 9.27 1.86
CA ALA A 125 -4.11 10.45 2.69
C ALA A 125 -2.89 11.22 2.17
N CYS A 126 -2.77 12.51 2.52
CA CYS A 126 -1.55 13.27 2.23
C CYS A 126 -0.73 13.55 3.48
N LEU A 127 0.58 13.57 3.30
CA LEU A 127 1.55 14.13 4.23
C LEU A 127 2.30 15.29 3.58
N HIS A 128 2.86 16.16 4.42
CA HIS A 128 3.77 17.19 3.94
C HIS A 128 5.06 16.53 3.41
N PRO A 129 5.59 16.94 2.24
CA PRO A 129 6.85 16.41 1.70
C PRO A 129 8.00 16.39 2.70
N ALA A 130 8.17 17.47 3.47
CA ALA A 130 9.22 17.56 4.47
C ALA A 130 9.12 16.43 5.51
N THR A 131 7.90 16.07 5.94
CA THR A 131 7.66 14.93 6.85
C THR A 131 8.15 13.63 6.23
N MET A 132 7.85 13.39 4.95
CA MET A 132 8.27 12.17 4.25
C MET A 132 9.80 12.03 4.18
N TYR A 133 10.52 13.14 3.94
CA TYR A 133 11.98 13.15 3.89
C TYR A 133 12.66 12.98 5.26
N ILE A 134 12.14 13.61 6.32
CA ILE A 134 12.74 13.50 7.67
C ILE A 134 12.47 12.14 8.33
N LEU A 135 11.48 11.39 7.86
CA LEU A 135 11.24 10.00 8.25
C LEU A 135 12.21 9.03 7.55
N ASP A 136 13.47 9.45 7.34
CA ASP A 136 14.54 8.72 6.66
C ASP A 136 14.09 8.07 5.34
N ASP A 137 13.25 8.78 4.58
CA ASP A 137 12.68 8.36 3.29
C ASP A 137 11.92 7.02 3.35
N PHE A 138 11.51 6.55 4.55
CA PHE A 138 10.72 5.32 4.68
C PHE A 138 9.34 5.46 4.04
N ILE A 139 8.77 6.65 4.11
CA ILE A 139 7.46 6.98 3.53
C ILE A 139 7.71 7.67 2.19
N ALA A 140 7.42 6.94 1.12
CA ALA A 140 7.48 7.40 -0.25
C ALA A 140 6.06 7.56 -0.81
N ILE A 141 5.93 8.20 -1.97
CA ILE A 141 4.65 8.32 -2.66
C ILE A 141 4.13 6.93 -3.01
N GLY A 142 2.94 6.58 -2.49
CA GLY A 142 2.33 5.26 -2.60
C GLY A 142 2.69 4.30 -1.47
N THR A 143 3.53 4.68 -0.49
CA THR A 143 3.73 3.86 0.70
C THR A 143 2.41 3.73 1.45
N GLN A 144 1.98 2.50 1.70
CA GLN A 144 0.86 2.23 2.59
C GLN A 144 1.29 2.52 4.02
N ILE A 145 0.51 3.33 4.74
CA ILE A 145 0.58 3.43 6.19
C ILE A 145 -0.64 2.75 6.80
N LYS A 146 -0.45 2.10 7.95
CA LYS A 146 -1.57 1.64 8.77
C LYS A 146 -1.88 2.72 9.79
N THR A 147 -3.11 3.18 9.80
CA THR A 147 -3.57 4.28 10.64
C THR A 147 -4.38 3.76 11.81
N GLU A 148 -4.46 4.58 12.85
CA GLU A 148 -5.33 4.36 13.99
C GLU A 148 -6.81 4.53 13.61
N ARG A 149 -7.09 5.57 12.80
CA ARG A 149 -8.42 6.08 12.43
C ARG A 149 -8.32 6.84 11.08
N PRO A 150 -9.44 7.08 10.36
CA PRO A 150 -10.74 6.43 10.51
C PRO A 150 -10.75 5.01 9.93
N GLY A 151 -9.86 4.71 8.99
CA GLY A 151 -9.69 3.38 8.38
C GLY A 151 -8.52 2.58 8.96
N LYS A 152 -8.29 1.38 8.41
CA LYS A 152 -7.19 0.49 8.83
C LYS A 152 -5.84 0.82 8.19
N ALA A 153 -5.89 1.40 6.99
CA ALA A 153 -4.73 1.74 6.19
C ALA A 153 -5.11 2.81 5.18
N CYS A 154 -4.11 3.54 4.72
CA CYS A 154 -4.21 4.42 3.58
C CYS A 154 -2.90 4.42 2.79
N ALA A 155 -2.95 4.66 1.49
CA ALA A 155 -1.75 5.01 0.73
C ALA A 155 -1.43 6.50 0.95
N VAL A 156 -0.13 6.82 1.04
CA VAL A 156 0.33 8.19 1.26
C VAL A 156 0.63 8.87 -0.08
N SER A 157 0.11 10.08 -0.22
CA SER A 157 0.40 11.03 -1.28
C SER A 157 0.92 12.34 -0.67
N VAL A 158 1.06 13.39 -1.48
CA VAL A 158 1.72 14.65 -1.08
C VAL A 158 0.76 15.82 -1.05
N CYS A 159 0.95 16.71 -0.08
CA CYS A 159 0.31 18.02 -0.01
C CYS A 159 1.27 18.97 0.72
N ASP A 160 1.81 19.97 0.03
CA ASP A 160 2.78 20.94 0.58
C ASP A 160 2.11 22.18 1.19
N THR A 161 0.79 22.28 1.10
CA THR A 161 -0.01 23.37 1.68
C THR A 161 -0.43 23.12 3.14
N ILE A 162 -0.28 21.89 3.65
CA ILE A 162 -0.64 21.53 5.03
C ILE A 162 0.51 21.85 6.00
N GLU A 163 0.26 21.80 7.31
CA GLU A 163 1.28 22.18 8.29
C GLU A 163 2.49 21.21 8.24
N PRO A 164 3.71 21.75 8.09
CA PRO A 164 4.93 20.97 8.04
C PRO A 164 5.34 20.41 9.42
N PRO A 165 6.35 19.53 9.46
CA PRO A 165 6.91 19.06 10.73
C PRO A 165 7.73 20.15 11.43
N ILE A 166 7.84 20.03 12.76
CA ILE A 166 8.66 20.90 13.61
C ILE A 166 9.72 20.04 14.28
N VAL A 167 10.98 20.44 14.14
CA VAL A 167 12.13 19.64 14.59
C VAL A 167 13.06 20.45 15.48
N LYS A 168 13.74 19.75 16.36
CA LYS A 168 14.84 20.24 17.19
C LYS A 168 16.17 19.83 16.56
N LEU A 169 17.07 20.79 16.42
CA LEU A 169 18.42 20.57 15.91
C LEU A 169 19.40 20.20 17.03
N GLU A 170 20.55 19.66 16.67
CA GLU A 170 21.63 19.33 17.62
C GLU A 170 22.12 20.54 18.43
N ASP A 171 22.06 21.74 17.87
CA ASP A 171 22.40 23.00 18.57
C ASP A 171 21.31 23.47 19.56
N GLY A 172 20.18 22.76 19.62
CA GLY A 172 19.04 23.06 20.50
C GLY A 172 18.00 24.00 19.88
N SER A 173 18.21 24.52 18.67
CA SER A 173 17.24 25.35 17.94
C SER A 173 16.02 24.52 17.52
N VAL A 174 14.86 25.17 17.47
CA VAL A 174 13.61 24.57 16.98
C VAL A 174 13.17 25.28 15.71
N ILE A 175 12.93 24.50 14.66
CA ILE A 175 12.60 25.01 13.32
C ILE A 175 11.38 24.28 12.76
N ARG A 176 10.53 25.05 12.08
CA ARG A 176 9.40 24.57 11.28
C ARG A 176 9.89 24.35 9.83
N LEU A 177 9.70 23.15 9.28
CA LEU A 177 10.28 22.75 8.00
C LEU A 177 9.33 22.96 6.82
N GLU A 178 9.25 24.20 6.36
CA GLU A 178 8.28 24.64 5.35
C GLU A 178 8.61 24.18 3.92
N SER A 179 9.84 23.73 3.65
CA SER A 179 10.23 23.34 2.29
C SER A 179 11.23 22.19 2.21
N ILE A 180 11.30 21.54 1.06
CA ILE A 180 12.25 20.45 0.78
C ILE A 180 13.69 20.97 0.84
N GLU A 181 13.95 22.19 0.34
CA GLU A 181 15.29 22.80 0.38
C GLU A 181 15.78 23.04 1.81
N GLN A 182 14.86 23.31 2.75
CA GLN A 182 15.21 23.40 4.16
C GLN A 182 15.63 22.03 4.70
N VAL A 183 14.86 20.97 4.38
CA VAL A 183 15.15 19.61 4.82
C VAL A 183 16.53 19.15 4.36
N GLU A 184 16.87 19.36 3.08
CA GLU A 184 18.17 18.96 2.52
C GLU A 184 19.36 19.58 3.28
N LYS A 185 19.21 20.83 3.75
CA LYS A 185 20.27 21.54 4.48
C LYS A 185 20.47 21.04 5.92
N ILE A 186 19.45 20.45 6.53
CA ILE A 186 19.45 20.18 7.97
C ILE A 186 19.11 18.74 8.37
N LYS A 187 18.76 17.84 7.44
CA LYS A 187 18.36 16.43 7.72
C LYS A 187 19.34 15.71 8.65
N ASN A 188 20.64 15.93 8.47
CA ASN A 188 21.71 15.31 9.29
C ASN A 188 21.96 16.00 10.65
N LYS A 189 21.27 17.11 10.93
CA LYS A 189 21.38 17.90 12.16
C LYS A 189 20.13 17.79 13.03
N ILE A 190 19.14 16.99 12.63
CA ILE A 190 17.90 16.78 13.39
C ILE A 190 18.20 15.85 14.55
N LYS A 191 18.03 16.38 15.77
CA LYS A 191 18.15 15.63 17.01
C LYS A 191 16.85 14.93 17.39
N GLU A 192 15.74 15.65 17.26
CA GLU A 192 14.41 15.19 17.68
C GLU A 192 13.33 15.81 16.78
N ILE A 193 12.30 15.04 16.46
CA ILE A 193 11.10 15.46 15.73
C ILE A 193 10.01 15.69 16.79
N LEU A 194 9.72 16.96 17.06
CA LEU A 194 8.78 17.39 18.10
C LEU A 194 7.34 17.27 17.62
N PHE A 195 7.10 17.54 16.34
CA PHE A 195 5.80 17.43 15.71
C PHE A 195 5.96 16.93 14.27
N LEU A 196 5.19 15.92 13.88
CA LEU A 196 5.28 15.29 12.56
C LEU A 196 4.58 16.07 11.45
N GLY A 197 3.79 17.08 11.77
CA GLY A 197 2.97 17.79 10.80
C GLY A 197 1.57 17.21 10.67
N ASP A 198 0.87 17.64 9.63
CA ASP A 198 -0.50 17.22 9.35
C ASP A 198 -0.56 15.88 8.62
N ILE A 199 -1.61 15.11 8.91
CA ILE A 199 -2.15 14.11 7.99
C ILE A 199 -3.51 14.59 7.47
N LEU A 200 -3.59 14.75 6.15
CA LEU A 200 -4.79 15.20 5.47
C LEU A 200 -5.69 13.99 5.17
N ILE A 201 -6.86 13.94 5.80
CA ILE A 201 -7.84 12.85 5.65
C ILE A 201 -9.19 13.44 5.23
N SER A 202 -9.81 12.82 4.23
CA SER A 202 -11.07 13.30 3.68
C SER A 202 -12.26 13.00 4.58
N TYR A 203 -13.30 13.85 4.54
CA TYR A 203 -14.58 13.53 5.17
C TYR A 203 -15.16 12.21 4.63
N GLY A 204 -15.01 11.95 3.32
CA GLY A 204 -15.47 10.72 2.68
C GLY A 204 -14.92 9.44 3.32
N ASP A 205 -13.65 9.45 3.76
CA ASP A 205 -13.05 8.30 4.45
C ASP A 205 -13.67 8.05 5.84
N PHE A 206 -14.11 9.10 6.55
CA PHE A 206 -14.87 8.96 7.79
C PHE A 206 -16.28 8.41 7.54
N LEU A 207 -16.93 8.89 6.47
CA LEU A 207 -18.25 8.43 6.06
C LEU A 207 -18.26 6.95 5.68
N GLU A 208 -17.31 6.50 4.86
CA GLU A 208 -17.17 5.08 4.47
C GLU A 208 -16.91 4.18 5.67
N ASN A 209 -15.95 4.56 6.52
CA ASN A 209 -15.61 3.75 7.70
C ASN A 209 -16.64 3.88 8.82
N ASN A 210 -17.65 4.74 8.66
CA ASN A 210 -18.66 5.06 9.67
C ASN A 210 -18.02 5.39 11.03
N HIS A 211 -16.93 6.15 11.00
CA HIS A 211 -16.20 6.57 12.19
C HIS A 211 -16.71 7.94 12.63
N ILE A 212 -16.96 8.13 13.93
CA ILE A 212 -17.35 9.44 14.48
C ILE A 212 -16.32 10.52 14.10
N LEU A 213 -16.81 11.74 13.84
CA LEU A 213 -15.92 12.85 13.55
C LEU A 213 -15.14 13.20 14.81
N LEU A 214 -13.85 13.40 14.66
CA LEU A 214 -12.95 13.79 15.74
C LEU A 214 -12.81 15.31 15.70
N PRO A 215 -12.62 16.00 16.84
CA PRO A 215 -12.42 17.43 16.85
C PRO A 215 -11.31 17.83 15.88
N SER A 216 -11.65 18.71 14.94
CA SER A 216 -10.67 19.26 14.01
C SER A 216 -9.65 20.10 14.75
N GLY A 217 -8.39 20.04 14.30
CA GLY A 217 -7.44 21.10 14.61
C GLY A 217 -7.94 22.45 14.15
N TYR A 218 -7.52 23.51 14.83
CA TYR A 218 -7.73 24.85 14.33
C TYR A 218 -6.77 25.11 13.16
N VAL A 219 -7.34 25.38 11.99
CA VAL A 219 -6.66 25.41 10.69
C VAL A 219 -7.11 26.61 9.86
N GLU A 220 -6.32 26.97 8.86
CA GLU A 220 -6.47 28.19 8.06
C GLU A 220 -7.83 28.27 7.37
N GLU A 221 -8.31 27.17 6.81
CA GLU A 221 -9.60 27.04 6.09
C GLU A 221 -10.80 27.37 6.98
N TRP A 222 -10.68 27.10 8.28
CA TRP A 222 -11.71 27.47 9.26
C TRP A 222 -11.55 28.95 9.66
N TRP A 223 -10.33 29.38 9.96
CA TRP A 223 -10.05 30.77 10.34
C TRP A 223 -10.46 31.78 9.25
N GLU A 224 -10.14 31.49 7.99
CA GLU A 224 -10.51 32.33 6.85
C GLU A 224 -12.02 32.54 6.76
N GLN A 225 -12.82 31.49 6.99
CA GLN A 225 -14.28 31.60 7.01
C GLN A 225 -14.81 32.41 8.20
N GLU A 226 -14.17 32.33 9.37
CA GLU A 226 -14.51 33.18 10.51
C GLU A 226 -14.20 34.66 10.23
N VAL A 227 -13.13 34.96 9.48
CA VAL A 227 -12.80 36.33 9.03
C VAL A 227 -13.79 36.81 7.96
N GLU A 228 -14.13 35.97 6.98
CA GLU A 228 -15.12 36.25 5.93
C GLU A 228 -16.49 36.57 6.53
N LYS A 229 -16.94 35.81 7.54
CA LYS A 229 -18.19 36.07 8.28
C LYS A 229 -18.19 37.44 8.97
N LYS A 230 -17.02 38.03 9.24
CA LYS A 230 -16.86 39.39 9.80
C LYS A 230 -16.64 40.47 8.73
N GLY A 231 -16.76 40.12 7.45
CA GLY A 231 -16.73 41.07 6.33
C GLY A 231 -15.33 41.46 5.84
N LYS A 232 -14.27 40.74 6.22
CA LYS A 232 -12.92 40.92 5.66
C LYS A 232 -12.54 39.69 4.82
N ILE A 233 -11.76 39.90 3.77
CA ILE A 233 -11.18 38.82 2.95
C ILE A 233 -9.67 38.94 3.05
N ILE A 234 -9.01 37.84 3.38
CA ILE A 234 -7.55 37.77 3.53
C ILE A 234 -7.00 37.01 2.33
N THR A 235 -6.06 37.61 1.61
CA THR A 235 -5.46 37.04 0.40
C THR A 235 -4.01 36.62 0.59
N LYS A 236 -3.41 36.97 1.73
CA LYS A 236 -2.02 36.66 2.09
C LYS A 236 -1.96 36.30 3.56
N LEU A 237 -1.01 35.44 3.90
CA LEU A 237 -0.70 35.12 5.29
C LEU A 237 -0.40 36.41 6.08
N PRO A 238 -1.18 36.74 7.14
CA PRO A 238 -0.97 37.95 7.91
C PRO A 238 0.34 37.89 8.70
N SER A 239 0.97 39.04 8.97
CA SER A 239 2.09 39.13 9.91
C SER A 239 1.66 38.80 11.34
N GLN A 240 2.62 38.60 12.25
CA GLN A 240 2.31 38.33 13.66
C GLN A 240 1.52 39.48 14.32
N GLU A 241 1.80 40.74 13.95
CA GLU A 241 1.08 41.91 14.42
C GLU A 241 -0.32 42.02 13.80
N GLU A 242 -0.42 41.76 12.49
CA GLU A 242 -1.69 41.77 11.78
C GLU A 242 -2.64 40.69 12.31
N ALA A 243 -2.12 39.49 12.59
CA ALA A 243 -2.91 38.39 13.16
C ALA A 243 -3.48 38.72 14.54
N ILE A 244 -2.68 39.36 15.41
CA ILE A 244 -3.14 39.85 16.72
C ILE A 244 -4.21 40.91 16.54
N LYS A 245 -3.96 41.91 15.69
CA LYS A 245 -4.88 43.01 15.43
C LYS A 245 -6.22 42.53 14.87
N LEU A 246 -6.19 41.59 13.92
CA LEU A 246 -7.40 40.97 13.36
C LEU A 246 -8.20 40.23 14.43
N SER A 247 -7.53 39.48 15.30
CA SER A 247 -8.17 38.76 16.40
C SER A 247 -8.89 39.71 17.36
N GLU A 248 -8.24 40.81 17.75
CA GLU A 248 -8.79 41.82 18.66
C GLU A 248 -9.93 42.65 18.02
N GLU A 249 -9.75 43.12 16.79
CA GLU A 249 -10.74 43.97 16.10
C GLU A 249 -12.01 43.21 15.73
N LEU A 250 -11.88 41.96 15.28
CA LEU A 250 -13.01 41.17 14.76
C LEU A 250 -13.61 40.22 15.80
N ASN A 251 -12.97 40.10 16.96
CA ASN A 251 -13.29 39.12 18.00
C ASN A 251 -13.35 37.70 17.43
N ILE A 252 -12.29 37.31 16.73
CA ILE A 252 -12.07 35.98 16.17
C ILE A 252 -10.84 35.34 16.83
N PRO A 253 -10.69 34.01 16.81
CA PRO A 253 -9.50 33.36 17.32
C PRO A 253 -8.23 33.78 16.56
N LEU A 254 -7.10 33.71 17.27
CA LEU A 254 -5.78 33.98 16.70
C LEU A 254 -5.50 33.07 15.50
N HIS A 255 -4.83 33.62 14.48
CA HIS A 255 -4.50 32.86 13.27
C HIS A 255 -3.77 31.54 13.60
N PRO A 256 -4.16 30.40 13.00
CA PRO A 256 -3.62 29.07 13.30
C PRO A 256 -2.10 28.97 13.23
N ARG A 257 -1.44 29.60 12.24
CA ARG A 257 0.05 29.66 12.13
C ARG A 257 0.76 30.09 13.42
N TYR A 258 0.17 31.06 14.13
CA TYR A 258 0.71 31.69 15.34
C TYR A 258 0.09 31.12 16.63
N THR A 259 -0.71 30.07 16.51
CA THR A 259 -1.29 29.35 17.64
C THR A 259 -0.40 28.15 17.99
N TYR A 260 0.19 28.17 19.19
CA TYR A 260 1.04 27.10 19.70
C TYR A 260 0.24 25.98 20.40
N PHE A 261 0.91 24.89 20.76
CA PHE A 261 0.30 23.68 21.32
C PHE A 261 -0.01 23.80 22.82
N TYR A 262 -0.69 24.88 23.22
CA TYR A 262 -0.99 25.16 24.63
C TYR A 262 -1.81 24.05 25.31
N HIS A 263 -2.64 23.33 24.54
CA HIS A 263 -3.44 22.22 25.04
C HIS A 263 -2.62 20.95 25.36
N ASP A 264 -1.36 20.89 24.92
CA ASP A 264 -0.46 19.75 25.17
C ASP A 264 0.43 19.92 26.39
N VAL A 265 0.37 21.08 27.07
CA VAL A 265 1.11 21.37 28.29
C VAL A 265 0.15 21.65 29.45
N ASP A 266 0.55 21.26 30.65
CA ASP A 266 -0.22 21.47 31.86
C ASP A 266 -0.06 22.93 32.36
N LYS A 267 -0.97 23.38 33.21
CA LYS A 267 -0.96 24.77 33.70
C LYS A 267 0.30 25.09 34.52
N GLU A 268 0.81 24.11 35.27
CA GLU A 268 2.02 24.23 36.10
C GLU A 268 3.24 24.48 35.21
N ASP A 269 3.33 23.76 34.08
CA ASP A 269 4.38 23.95 33.10
C ASP A 269 4.29 25.34 32.43
N LEU A 270 3.08 25.80 32.09
CA LEU A 270 2.91 27.16 31.58
C LEU A 270 3.34 28.23 32.59
N LYS A 271 3.09 28.02 33.88
CA LYS A 271 3.54 28.94 34.93
C LYS A 271 5.06 28.99 34.99
N ASP A 272 5.73 27.84 35.00
CA ASP A 272 7.19 27.76 35.03
C ASP A 272 7.78 28.49 33.81
N LEU A 273 7.22 28.25 32.62
CA LEU A 273 7.62 28.94 31.39
C LEU A 273 7.46 30.46 31.50
N VAL A 274 6.31 30.94 31.95
CA VAL A 274 6.03 32.39 32.05
C VAL A 274 6.97 33.08 33.02
N LEU A 275 7.20 32.49 34.20
CA LEU A 275 8.11 33.05 35.19
C LEU A 275 9.54 33.12 34.64
N TRP A 276 9.98 32.11 33.90
CA TRP A 276 11.29 32.08 33.26
C TRP A 276 11.41 33.13 32.14
N LEU A 277 10.41 33.23 31.25
CA LEU A 277 10.38 34.24 30.17
C LEU A 277 10.43 35.66 30.74
N CYS A 278 9.71 35.94 31.84
CA CYS A 278 9.67 37.28 32.43
C CYS A 278 10.96 37.64 33.19
N ARG A 279 11.60 36.67 33.86
CA ARG A 279 12.83 36.92 34.64
C ARG A 279 14.08 37.05 33.78
N ASN A 280 14.16 36.24 32.72
CA ASN A 280 15.39 36.09 31.92
C ASN A 280 15.23 36.62 30.49
N GLY A 281 14.05 37.08 30.11
CA GLY A 281 13.74 37.60 28.79
C GLY A 281 14.09 39.08 28.64
N LYS A 282 14.55 39.47 27.45
CA LYS A 282 14.75 40.85 27.01
C LYS A 282 14.33 40.97 25.55
N ILE A 283 13.59 42.02 25.22
CA ILE A 283 13.22 42.29 23.83
C ILE A 283 14.32 43.15 23.20
N VAL A 284 15.00 42.61 22.19
CA VAL A 284 16.12 43.25 21.47
C VAL A 284 15.89 43.06 19.98
N ASP A 285 16.02 44.12 19.18
CA ASP A 285 15.89 44.09 17.71
C ASP A 285 14.64 43.34 17.20
N ASN A 286 13.49 43.60 17.83
CA ASN A 286 12.21 42.95 17.52
C ASN A 286 12.25 41.41 17.63
N CYS A 287 13.08 40.88 18.52
CA CYS A 287 13.12 39.49 18.93
C CYS A 287 13.06 39.39 20.47
N LEU A 288 12.57 38.28 21.00
CA LEU A 288 12.68 37.97 22.43
C LEU A 288 13.94 37.12 22.64
N GLU A 289 14.95 37.71 23.29
CA GLU A 289 16.13 36.99 23.78
C GLU A 289 15.87 36.48 25.20
N VAL A 290 16.08 35.19 25.46
CA VAL A 290 15.93 34.61 26.80
C VAL A 290 17.21 33.88 27.18
N GLU A 291 17.78 34.26 28.32
CA GLU A 291 18.94 33.57 28.87
C GLU A 291 18.54 32.20 29.43
N PHE A 292 19.35 31.18 29.13
CA PHE A 292 19.11 29.81 29.59
C PHE A 292 20.43 29.13 29.95
N ASP A 293 20.37 28.27 30.97
CA ASP A 293 21.44 27.31 31.26
C ASP A 293 21.08 25.94 30.70
N SER A 294 22.10 25.15 30.37
CA SER A 294 21.94 23.81 29.81
C SER A 294 21.18 22.90 30.79
N ASN A 295 20.03 22.36 30.35
CA ASN A 295 19.11 21.44 31.05
C ASN A 295 18.00 22.06 31.94
N PHE A 296 17.38 23.15 31.51
CA PHE A 296 16.17 23.67 32.15
C PHE A 296 14.88 23.00 31.65
N LYS A 297 13.93 22.75 32.57
CA LYS A 297 12.58 22.19 32.32
C LYS A 297 11.79 23.11 31.37
N GLU A 298 11.98 24.41 31.51
CA GLU A 298 11.29 25.51 30.83
C GLU A 298 11.63 25.55 29.34
N LYS A 299 12.89 25.25 28.98
CA LYS A 299 13.28 25.05 27.58
C LYS A 299 12.53 23.86 26.97
N ARG A 300 12.38 22.77 27.71
CA ARG A 300 11.60 21.61 27.23
C ARG A 300 10.13 21.97 27.03
N ILE A 301 9.54 22.77 27.93
CA ILE A 301 8.17 23.26 27.77
C ILE A 301 8.02 24.12 26.50
N LEU A 302 8.99 25.01 26.22
CA LEU A 302 9.02 25.79 24.98
C LEU A 302 9.13 24.91 23.72
N GLU A 303 9.91 23.82 23.79
CA GLU A 303 10.00 22.81 22.72
C GLU A 303 8.66 22.05 22.54
N LEU A 304 7.99 21.66 23.63
CA LEU A 304 6.70 20.96 23.58
C LEU A 304 5.57 21.85 23.02
N LEU A 305 5.60 23.15 23.30
CA LEU A 305 4.74 24.14 22.65
C LEU A 305 5.06 24.32 21.15
N CYS A 306 6.16 23.74 20.67
CA CYS A 306 6.67 23.84 19.30
C CYS A 306 6.88 25.30 18.83
N VAL A 307 7.34 26.18 19.73
CA VAL A 307 7.66 27.57 19.40
C VAL A 307 8.99 27.60 18.63
N PRO A 308 9.03 28.09 17.37
CA PRO A 308 10.29 28.20 16.62
C PRO A 308 11.25 29.19 17.30
N HIS A 309 12.51 28.78 17.49
CA HIS A 309 13.53 29.62 18.12
C HIS A 309 14.95 29.17 17.76
N LYS A 310 15.90 30.11 17.79
CA LYS A 310 17.31 29.86 17.52
C LYS A 310 18.12 29.87 18.81
N VAL A 311 19.13 29.01 18.90
CA VAL A 311 20.07 28.99 20.03
C VAL A 311 21.40 29.62 19.62
N LYS A 312 21.86 30.63 20.35
CA LYS A 312 23.19 31.25 20.19
C LYS A 312 23.87 31.32 21.55
N GLY A 313 24.85 30.45 21.79
CA GLY A 313 25.51 30.34 23.10
C GLY A 313 24.50 29.95 24.19
N ARG A 314 24.34 30.79 25.22
CA ARG A 314 23.37 30.63 26.32
C ARG A 314 22.10 31.46 26.15
N LYS A 315 21.78 31.86 24.91
CA LYS A 315 20.59 32.64 24.60
C LYS A 315 19.68 31.91 23.61
N ILE A 316 18.39 31.99 23.87
CA ILE A 316 17.33 31.59 22.96
C ILE A 316 16.78 32.87 22.31
N ILE A 317 16.63 32.86 21.00
CA ILE A 317 16.11 33.98 20.21
C ILE A 317 14.81 33.54 19.57
N ILE A 318 13.71 34.20 19.95
CA ILE A 318 12.36 33.96 19.42
C ILE A 318 11.97 35.15 18.54
N GLU A 319 11.89 34.90 17.22
CA GLU A 319 11.57 35.94 16.22
C GLU A 319 10.04 36.22 16.19
N GLU A 320 9.22 35.17 16.26
CA GLU A 320 7.75 35.25 16.30
C GLU A 320 7.23 35.34 17.76
N TYR A 321 7.78 36.24 18.57
CA TYR A 321 7.48 36.28 20.01
C TYR A 321 6.17 37.00 20.38
N LYS A 322 5.65 37.90 19.52
CA LYS A 322 4.50 38.75 19.87
C LYS A 322 3.23 37.95 20.18
N PRO A 323 2.86 36.92 19.38
CA PRO A 323 1.72 36.08 19.69
C PRO A 323 1.90 35.35 21.03
N LEU A 324 3.10 34.84 21.30
CA LEU A 324 3.42 34.14 22.55
C LEU A 324 3.20 35.03 23.77
N ILE A 325 3.78 36.24 23.79
CA ILE A 325 3.65 37.15 24.94
C ILE A 325 2.23 37.70 25.09
N ARG A 326 1.52 37.89 23.97
CA ARG A 326 0.17 38.45 23.95
C ARG A 326 -0.84 37.46 24.51
N VAL A 327 -0.75 36.19 24.08
CA VAL A 327 -1.60 35.08 24.53
C VAL A 327 -1.34 34.71 25.99
N LEU A 328 -0.08 34.79 26.44
CA LEU A 328 0.28 34.55 27.84
C LEU A 328 0.04 35.76 28.76
N GLY A 329 -0.43 36.90 28.23
CA GLY A 329 -0.76 38.09 29.03
C GLY A 329 0.46 38.85 29.59
N ILE A 330 1.66 38.63 29.03
CA ILE A 330 2.95 39.15 29.50
C ILE A 330 3.50 40.27 28.59
N TRP A 331 2.67 41.26 28.25
CA TRP A 331 2.94 42.25 27.18
C TRP A 331 4.25 43.04 27.34
N ASP A 332 4.68 43.27 28.58
CA ASP A 332 5.95 43.93 28.93
C ASP A 332 6.88 43.00 29.74
N LEU A 333 6.79 41.68 29.49
CA LEU A 333 7.47 40.65 30.30
C LEU A 333 7.12 40.74 31.79
N ASN A 334 5.86 41.10 32.09
CA ASN A 334 5.32 41.18 33.44
C ASN A 334 4.33 40.04 33.70
N TYR A 335 4.63 39.20 34.69
CA TYR A 335 3.86 38.00 35.04
C TYR A 335 2.65 38.24 35.97
N GLU A 336 2.44 39.45 36.51
CA GLU A 336 1.39 39.71 37.52
C GLU A 336 -0.02 39.39 37.00
N ARG A 337 -0.29 39.75 35.72
CA ARG A 337 -1.58 39.46 35.08
C ARG A 337 -1.79 37.96 34.91
N PHE A 338 -0.72 37.26 34.52
CA PHE A 338 -0.73 35.81 34.36
C PHE A 338 -1.05 35.10 35.67
N ILE A 339 -0.35 35.44 36.75
CA ILE A 339 -0.53 34.76 38.06
C ILE A 339 -1.95 34.93 38.60
N LYS A 340 -2.55 36.12 38.45
CA LYS A 340 -3.95 36.37 38.87
C LYS A 340 -4.97 35.46 38.19
N ILE A 341 -4.74 35.12 36.92
CA ILE A 341 -5.58 34.20 36.16
C ILE A 341 -5.24 32.75 36.48
N TYR A 342 -3.95 32.41 36.54
CA TYR A 342 -3.45 31.07 36.85
C TYR A 342 -4.06 30.49 38.13
N GLU A 343 -4.21 31.31 39.18
CA GLU A 343 -4.80 30.88 40.45
C GLU A 343 -6.29 30.49 40.34
N LYS A 344 -6.99 31.00 39.32
CA LYS A 344 -8.43 30.80 39.12
C LYS A 344 -8.74 29.75 38.03
N ALA A 345 -7.86 29.62 37.05
CA ALA A 345 -8.06 28.76 35.90
C ALA A 345 -7.81 27.27 36.24
N LYS A 346 -8.58 26.40 35.61
CA LYS A 346 -8.48 24.94 35.80
C LYS A 346 -7.38 24.32 34.96
N ASP A 347 -7.23 24.78 33.73
CA ASP A 347 -6.29 24.24 32.74
C ASP A 347 -5.56 25.33 31.94
N SER A 348 -4.61 24.91 31.10
CA SER A 348 -3.82 25.79 30.25
C SER A 348 -4.66 26.57 29.24
N MET A 349 -5.74 25.99 28.73
CA MET A 349 -6.61 26.60 27.71
C MET A 349 -7.48 27.71 28.29
N GLU A 350 -7.99 27.56 29.52
CA GLU A 350 -8.69 28.61 30.25
C GLU A 350 -7.76 29.81 30.52
N ILE A 351 -6.48 29.57 30.82
CA ILE A 351 -5.49 30.64 31.04
C ILE A 351 -5.30 31.46 29.77
N VAL A 352 -4.94 30.81 28.65
CA VAL A 352 -4.60 31.51 27.41
C VAL A 352 -5.79 32.27 26.79
N ASN A 353 -7.02 31.86 27.08
CA ASN A 353 -8.25 32.54 26.63
C ASN A 353 -8.68 33.72 27.52
N SER A 354 -7.99 33.97 28.65
CA SER A 354 -8.39 35.01 29.62
C SER A 354 -7.88 36.41 29.30
N PHE A 355 -6.98 36.58 28.32
CA PHE A 355 -6.30 37.85 28.04
C PHE A 355 -6.87 38.63 26.85
N GLY A 356 -8.14 38.39 26.48
CA GLY A 356 -8.83 39.15 25.42
C GLY A 356 -8.45 38.75 23.99
N ILE A 357 -7.73 37.63 23.81
CA ILE A 357 -7.55 36.95 22.53
C ILE A 357 -8.08 35.53 22.68
N ILE A 358 -8.90 35.10 21.72
CA ILE A 358 -9.43 33.75 21.69
C ILE A 358 -8.39 32.82 21.08
N VAL A 359 -8.13 31.70 21.73
CA VAL A 359 -7.18 30.68 21.29
C VAL A 359 -7.89 29.33 21.27
N ARG A 360 -7.98 28.72 20.09
CA ARG A 360 -8.51 27.37 19.90
C ARG A 360 -7.38 26.34 19.98
N LYS A 361 -7.74 25.09 20.28
CA LYS A 361 -6.76 23.98 20.33
C LYS A 361 -6.15 23.77 18.95
N LYS A 362 -4.81 23.85 18.83
CA LYS A 362 -4.11 23.70 17.55
C LYS A 362 -4.22 22.27 17.01
N ALA A 363 -4.13 21.27 17.89
CA ALA A 363 -4.07 19.85 17.56
C ALA A 363 -4.80 18.98 18.60
N PRO A 364 -6.14 19.13 18.73
CA PRO A 364 -6.93 18.35 19.69
C PRO A 364 -6.97 16.85 19.36
N THR A 365 -6.64 16.48 18.12
CA THR A 365 -6.64 15.09 17.63
C THR A 365 -5.32 14.77 16.94
N TYR A 366 -4.65 13.72 17.43
CA TYR A 366 -3.49 13.10 16.80
C TYR A 366 -3.85 11.70 16.27
N ILE A 367 -3.35 11.36 15.07
CA ILE A 367 -3.58 10.07 14.43
C ILE A 367 -2.32 9.22 14.54
N GLY A 368 -2.46 8.08 15.23
CA GLY A 368 -1.42 7.06 15.23
C GLY A 368 -1.20 6.46 13.84
N ALA A 369 0.06 6.22 13.48
CA ALA A 369 0.41 5.62 12.19
C ALA A 369 1.68 4.78 12.24
N ARG A 370 1.78 3.79 11.35
CA ARG A 370 3.04 3.07 11.08
C ARG A 370 3.16 2.73 9.60
N MET A 371 4.38 2.46 9.17
CA MET A 371 4.61 1.94 7.83
C MET A 371 3.95 0.55 7.64
N GLY A 372 3.15 0.45 6.58
CA GLY A 372 2.55 -0.76 6.04
C GLY A 372 3.43 -1.32 4.93
N ARG A 373 2.85 -1.57 3.76
CA ARG A 373 3.58 -2.03 2.56
C ARG A 373 4.28 -0.84 1.87
N PRO A 374 5.53 -0.99 1.40
CA PRO A 374 6.12 0.01 0.53
C PRO A 374 5.36 0.03 -0.81
N GLU A 375 5.48 1.13 -1.54
CA GLU A 375 4.99 1.32 -2.89
C GLU A 375 5.53 0.23 -3.86
N LYS A 376 4.96 0.07 -5.06
CA LYS A 376 5.44 -0.93 -6.03
C LYS A 376 5.19 -0.46 -7.46
N ALA A 377 6.20 -0.63 -8.30
CA ALA A 377 6.12 -0.47 -9.75
C ALA A 377 7.08 -1.47 -10.40
N LYS A 378 6.59 -2.67 -10.71
CA LYS A 378 7.43 -3.78 -11.22
C LYS A 378 6.65 -4.71 -12.16
N GLU A 379 7.33 -5.26 -13.15
CA GLU A 379 6.76 -6.26 -14.05
C GLU A 379 6.35 -7.55 -13.31
N ARG A 380 5.18 -8.10 -13.68
CA ARG A 380 4.61 -9.28 -13.03
C ARG A 380 5.33 -10.53 -13.52
N ARG A 381 6.25 -11.05 -12.72
CA ARG A 381 7.01 -12.27 -13.02
C ARG A 381 6.43 -13.46 -12.27
N MET A 382 6.19 -14.56 -12.99
CA MET A 382 6.03 -15.87 -12.35
C MET A 382 7.31 -16.22 -11.57
N GLN A 383 7.18 -17.06 -10.55
CA GLN A 383 8.34 -17.60 -9.84
C GLN A 383 8.55 -19.07 -10.19
N PRO A 384 9.66 -19.43 -10.86
CA PRO A 384 10.64 -18.57 -11.55
C PRO A 384 10.07 -17.88 -12.81
N PRO A 385 10.76 -16.85 -13.35
CA PRO A 385 10.28 -16.09 -14.51
C PRO A 385 10.13 -16.95 -15.77
N VAL A 386 9.09 -16.68 -16.56
CA VAL A 386 8.70 -17.45 -17.75
C VAL A 386 8.54 -16.50 -18.93
N ASN A 387 9.00 -16.90 -20.12
CA ASN A 387 8.79 -16.18 -21.37
C ASN A 387 7.74 -16.85 -22.27
N VAL A 388 7.53 -18.16 -22.13
CA VAL A 388 6.57 -18.92 -22.93
C VAL A 388 5.92 -20.05 -22.14
N LEU A 389 4.62 -20.24 -22.35
CA LEU A 389 3.86 -21.34 -21.77
C LEU A 389 4.06 -22.63 -22.57
N PHE A 390 5.29 -23.15 -22.57
CA PHE A 390 5.66 -24.40 -23.26
C PHE A 390 6.27 -25.42 -22.26
N PRO A 391 5.75 -26.65 -22.17
CA PRO A 391 6.24 -27.65 -21.23
C PRO A 391 7.57 -28.24 -21.70
N ILE A 392 8.56 -28.27 -20.80
CA ILE A 392 9.89 -28.87 -21.07
C ILE A 392 10.34 -29.89 -20.01
N GLY A 393 9.48 -30.22 -19.05
CA GLY A 393 9.82 -31.15 -17.97
C GLY A 393 11.06 -30.71 -17.20
N GLU A 394 12.00 -31.62 -17.03
CA GLU A 394 13.30 -31.37 -16.38
C GLU A 394 14.44 -31.09 -17.39
N ALA A 395 14.16 -31.13 -18.71
CA ALA A 395 15.18 -31.06 -19.76
C ALA A 395 15.90 -29.70 -19.82
N GLY A 396 15.24 -28.61 -19.40
CA GLY A 396 15.83 -27.27 -19.32
C GLY A 396 16.64 -27.00 -18.03
N GLY A 397 16.83 -28.01 -17.18
CA GLY A 397 17.52 -27.89 -15.90
C GLY A 397 16.82 -26.95 -14.91
N ARG A 398 17.59 -26.42 -13.94
CA ARG A 398 17.05 -25.56 -12.87
C ARG A 398 16.46 -24.24 -13.39
N THR A 399 17.00 -23.70 -14.48
CA THR A 399 16.57 -22.44 -15.09
C THR A 399 15.39 -22.60 -16.04
N ARG A 400 14.99 -23.84 -16.35
CA ARG A 400 13.90 -24.17 -17.29
C ARG A 400 14.12 -23.53 -18.66
N ASP A 401 15.36 -23.57 -19.13
CA ASP A 401 15.76 -22.95 -20.38
C ASP A 401 15.52 -23.89 -21.57
N ILE A 402 14.72 -23.43 -22.53
CA ILE A 402 14.36 -24.17 -23.75
C ILE A 402 15.58 -24.35 -24.64
N LYS A 403 16.54 -23.40 -24.65
CA LYS A 403 17.77 -23.55 -25.44
C LYS A 403 18.58 -24.75 -24.98
N LYS A 404 18.73 -24.92 -23.66
CA LYS A 404 19.36 -26.12 -23.06
C LYS A 404 18.57 -27.38 -23.36
N ALA A 405 17.24 -27.33 -23.27
CA ALA A 405 16.39 -28.47 -23.64
C ALA A 405 16.57 -28.86 -25.12
N SER A 406 16.76 -27.90 -26.02
CA SER A 406 16.96 -28.13 -27.46
C SER A 406 18.29 -28.78 -27.84
N LEU A 407 19.25 -28.88 -26.91
CA LEU A 407 20.45 -29.70 -27.08
C LEU A 407 20.10 -31.19 -27.12
N GLN A 408 19.04 -31.58 -26.42
CA GLN A 408 18.43 -32.89 -26.56
C GLN A 408 17.59 -32.91 -27.83
N ASP A 409 17.66 -34.01 -28.60
CA ASP A 409 16.90 -34.11 -29.83
C ASP A 409 15.39 -34.17 -29.56
N LYS A 410 15.03 -34.92 -28.51
CA LYS A 410 13.65 -35.16 -28.10
C LYS A 410 13.48 -35.11 -26.58
N ILE A 411 12.29 -34.70 -26.14
CA ILE A 411 11.90 -34.65 -24.72
C ILE A 411 10.51 -35.25 -24.52
N GLU A 412 10.28 -35.82 -23.35
CA GLU A 412 9.00 -36.43 -23.00
C GLU A 412 8.20 -35.50 -22.07
N VAL A 413 7.02 -35.05 -22.52
CA VAL A 413 6.18 -34.08 -21.79
C VAL A 413 4.69 -34.39 -21.92
N GLU A 414 3.89 -33.94 -20.96
CA GLU A 414 2.43 -33.95 -21.07
C GLU A 414 1.96 -32.80 -21.95
N ILE A 415 1.26 -33.13 -23.04
CA ILE A 415 0.86 -32.17 -24.06
C ILE A 415 -0.46 -32.58 -24.70
N CYS A 416 -1.24 -31.62 -25.21
CA CYS A 416 -2.50 -31.92 -25.86
C CYS A 416 -2.34 -32.84 -27.09
N LYS A 417 -3.33 -33.71 -27.30
CA LYS A 417 -3.44 -34.54 -28.50
C LYS A 417 -4.43 -33.90 -29.47
N ARG A 418 -3.92 -33.51 -30.65
CA ARG A 418 -4.73 -33.04 -31.78
C ARG A 418 -4.51 -33.92 -33.00
N VAL A 419 -5.55 -34.13 -33.80
CA VAL A 419 -5.50 -34.96 -35.00
C VAL A 419 -6.02 -34.17 -36.20
N CYS A 420 -5.30 -34.24 -37.32
CA CYS A 420 -5.79 -33.70 -38.58
C CYS A 420 -6.72 -34.71 -39.27
N ARG A 421 -8.00 -34.36 -39.51
CA ARG A 421 -8.95 -35.26 -40.19
C ARG A 421 -8.61 -35.55 -41.64
N LYS A 422 -7.86 -34.66 -42.31
CA LYS A 422 -7.48 -34.83 -43.73
C LYS A 422 -6.34 -35.83 -43.94
N CYS A 423 -5.30 -35.79 -43.11
CA CYS A 423 -4.09 -36.60 -43.31
C CYS A 423 -3.75 -37.54 -42.14
N GLY A 424 -4.60 -37.58 -41.10
CA GLY A 424 -4.40 -38.42 -39.92
C GLY A 424 -3.25 -38.00 -38.99
N LYS A 425 -2.49 -36.94 -39.33
CA LYS A 425 -1.32 -36.54 -38.54
C LYS A 425 -1.71 -36.11 -37.12
N VAL A 426 -1.12 -36.78 -36.14
CA VAL A 426 -1.18 -36.41 -34.72
C VAL A 426 -0.19 -35.27 -34.44
N THR A 427 -0.63 -34.23 -33.74
CA THR A 427 0.18 -33.07 -33.36
C THR A 427 -0.37 -32.39 -32.10
N PHE A 428 0.24 -31.29 -31.67
CA PHE A 428 -0.32 -30.34 -30.70
C PHE A 428 -0.62 -28.97 -31.35
N LYS A 429 -0.13 -28.74 -32.58
CA LYS A 429 -0.33 -27.48 -33.32
C LYS A 429 -1.78 -27.36 -33.78
N THR A 430 -2.31 -26.14 -33.78
CA THR A 430 -3.68 -25.82 -34.25
C THR A 430 -3.85 -26.07 -35.75
N LEU A 431 -2.81 -25.84 -36.54
CA LEU A 431 -2.75 -26.16 -37.96
C LEU A 431 -1.86 -27.38 -38.20
N CYS A 432 -2.29 -28.24 -39.10
CA CYS A 432 -1.53 -29.43 -39.48
C CYS A 432 -0.19 -29.03 -40.12
N PRO A 433 0.95 -29.55 -39.65
CA PRO A 433 2.25 -29.24 -40.25
C PRO A 433 2.36 -29.70 -41.71
N ASN A 434 1.64 -30.75 -42.11
CA ASN A 434 1.71 -31.32 -43.47
C ASN A 434 0.77 -30.61 -44.45
N CYS A 435 -0.51 -30.48 -44.11
CA CYS A 435 -1.54 -29.99 -45.06
C CYS A 435 -2.17 -28.64 -44.68
N LYS A 436 -1.70 -28.00 -43.60
CA LYS A 436 -2.16 -26.69 -43.08
C LYS A 436 -3.64 -26.59 -42.69
N GLN A 437 -4.41 -27.67 -42.78
CA GLN A 437 -5.79 -27.72 -42.30
C GLN A 437 -5.86 -27.65 -40.76
N PRO A 438 -6.94 -27.10 -40.19
CA PRO A 438 -7.20 -27.13 -38.76
C PRO A 438 -7.18 -28.56 -38.21
N THR A 439 -6.60 -28.74 -37.04
CA THR A 439 -6.59 -30.02 -36.31
C THR A 439 -7.66 -30.01 -35.22
N GLU A 440 -8.15 -31.17 -34.80
CA GLU A 440 -9.17 -31.30 -33.75
C GLU A 440 -8.57 -31.84 -32.46
N LEU A 441 -9.03 -31.35 -31.31
CA LEU A 441 -8.68 -31.87 -29.99
C LEU A 441 -9.37 -33.21 -29.75
N VAL A 442 -8.64 -34.17 -29.19
CA VAL A 442 -9.14 -35.52 -28.94
C VAL A 442 -9.24 -35.77 -27.43
N LYS A 443 -10.37 -36.32 -26.98
CA LYS A 443 -10.59 -36.79 -25.61
C LYS A 443 -10.03 -38.21 -25.44
N LEU A 444 -9.34 -38.43 -24.34
CA LEU A 444 -8.61 -39.66 -24.01
C LEU A 444 -8.98 -40.13 -22.60
N CYS A 445 -9.00 -41.45 -22.38
CA CYS A 445 -9.08 -41.98 -21.02
C CYS A 445 -7.74 -41.79 -20.29
N SER A 446 -7.77 -41.17 -19.11
CA SER A 446 -6.60 -40.94 -18.24
C SER A 446 -5.90 -42.23 -17.73
N ARG A 447 -6.52 -43.41 -17.88
CA ARG A 447 -5.93 -44.70 -17.48
C ARG A 447 -5.53 -45.56 -18.67
N CYS A 448 -6.45 -45.82 -19.61
CA CYS A 448 -6.22 -46.75 -20.71
C CYS A 448 -5.78 -46.08 -22.02
N GLY A 449 -5.78 -44.74 -22.09
CA GLY A 449 -5.31 -43.98 -23.26
C GLY A 449 -6.20 -44.07 -24.51
N LYS A 450 -7.33 -44.79 -24.47
CA LYS A 450 -8.27 -44.87 -25.59
C LYS A 450 -8.96 -43.54 -25.84
N GLU A 451 -9.20 -43.25 -27.11
CA GLU A 451 -10.05 -42.13 -27.54
C GLU A 451 -11.49 -42.40 -27.13
N ILE A 452 -12.14 -41.41 -26.52
CA ILE A 452 -13.50 -41.50 -26.00
C ILE A 452 -14.29 -40.26 -26.39
N ASN A 453 -15.57 -40.39 -26.69
CA ASN A 453 -16.42 -39.24 -27.03
C ASN A 453 -17.14 -38.67 -25.80
N GLU A 454 -17.31 -39.49 -24.77
CA GLU A 454 -17.96 -39.15 -23.50
C GLU A 454 -16.99 -38.53 -22.47
N ASP A 455 -17.55 -37.94 -21.41
CA ASP A 455 -16.76 -37.33 -20.32
C ASP A 455 -16.16 -38.37 -19.38
N TYR A 456 -16.68 -39.59 -19.38
CA TYR A 456 -16.15 -40.72 -18.61
C TYR A 456 -15.83 -41.89 -19.54
N CYS A 457 -14.74 -42.58 -19.23
CA CYS A 457 -14.42 -43.80 -19.95
C CYS A 457 -15.43 -44.91 -19.57
N PRO A 458 -16.11 -45.54 -20.54
CA PRO A 458 -17.10 -46.59 -20.26
C PRO A 458 -16.48 -47.81 -19.55
N ILE A 459 -15.18 -48.05 -19.75
CA ILE A 459 -14.45 -49.18 -19.15
C ILE A 459 -13.84 -48.81 -17.80
N CYS A 460 -13.19 -47.65 -17.71
CA CYS A 460 -12.40 -47.28 -16.54
C CYS A 460 -13.18 -46.41 -15.53
N LYS A 461 -14.36 -45.91 -15.89
CA LYS A 461 -15.17 -44.94 -15.12
C LYS A 461 -14.37 -43.72 -14.65
N ARG A 462 -13.29 -43.39 -15.34
CA ARG A 462 -12.45 -42.21 -15.08
C ARG A 462 -12.77 -41.10 -16.06
N GLN A 463 -12.61 -39.88 -15.60
CA GLN A 463 -12.80 -38.68 -16.39
C GLN A 463 -11.85 -38.65 -17.61
N ALA A 464 -12.39 -38.18 -18.72
CA ALA A 464 -11.67 -37.92 -19.96
C ALA A 464 -10.70 -36.75 -19.80
N VAL A 465 -9.55 -36.83 -20.48
CA VAL A 465 -8.52 -35.78 -20.55
C VAL A 465 -8.17 -35.48 -22.00
N TYR A 466 -7.60 -34.31 -22.28
CA TYR A 466 -7.23 -33.89 -23.64
C TYR A 466 -5.74 -34.04 -23.96
N PHE A 467 -4.97 -34.58 -23.02
CA PHE A 467 -3.52 -34.64 -23.08
C PHE A 467 -3.02 -36.04 -22.81
N GLU A 468 -1.83 -36.31 -23.33
CA GLU A 468 -1.09 -37.54 -23.10
C GLU A 468 0.38 -37.21 -22.87
N LYS A 469 1.12 -38.15 -22.28
CA LYS A 469 2.56 -38.05 -22.18
C LYS A 469 3.14 -38.49 -23.52
N ARG A 470 3.87 -37.60 -24.20
CA ARG A 470 4.38 -37.83 -25.55
C ARG A 470 5.80 -37.30 -25.71
N GLU A 471 6.58 -38.01 -26.52
CA GLU A 471 7.89 -37.58 -26.97
C GLU A 471 7.76 -36.53 -28.09
N ILE A 472 8.41 -35.38 -27.94
CA ILE A 472 8.40 -34.28 -28.91
C ILE A 472 9.82 -33.94 -29.37
N GLU A 473 9.98 -33.67 -30.66
CA GLU A 473 11.26 -33.24 -31.28
C GLU A 473 11.54 -31.75 -30.97
N ILE A 474 11.92 -31.45 -29.72
CA ILE A 474 12.10 -30.06 -29.26
C ILE A 474 13.15 -29.30 -30.08
N LYS A 475 14.23 -29.96 -30.51
CA LYS A 475 15.29 -29.35 -31.33
C LYS A 475 14.75 -28.89 -32.68
N LYS A 476 13.91 -29.69 -33.32
CA LYS A 476 13.26 -29.35 -34.58
C LYS A 476 12.27 -28.21 -34.41
N ILE A 477 11.40 -28.30 -33.41
CA ILE A 477 10.39 -27.27 -33.10
C ILE A 477 11.08 -25.92 -32.82
N PHE A 478 12.16 -25.93 -32.04
CA PHE A 478 12.92 -24.72 -31.73
C PHE A 478 13.60 -24.12 -32.96
N LYS A 479 14.26 -24.95 -33.80
CA LYS A 479 14.87 -24.48 -35.06
C LYS A 479 13.84 -23.89 -36.03
N GLU A 480 12.66 -24.51 -36.17
CA GLU A 480 11.55 -23.99 -36.98
C GLU A 480 11.05 -22.63 -36.46
N ALA A 481 10.99 -22.45 -35.14
CA ALA A 481 10.58 -21.19 -34.55
C ALA A 481 11.65 -20.10 -34.80
N VAL A 482 12.92 -20.43 -34.58
CA VAL A 482 14.05 -19.51 -34.81
C VAL A 482 14.16 -19.08 -36.27
N SER A 483 13.91 -19.97 -37.23
CA SER A 483 13.96 -19.60 -38.65
C SER A 483 12.87 -18.61 -39.06
N ARG A 484 11.76 -18.56 -38.33
CA ARG A 484 10.66 -17.62 -38.57
C ARG A 484 10.89 -16.27 -37.90
N VAL A 485 11.21 -16.28 -36.61
CA VAL A 485 11.24 -15.03 -35.81
C VAL A 485 12.65 -14.49 -35.56
N GLY A 486 13.68 -15.25 -35.92
CA GLY A 486 15.07 -15.00 -35.50
C GLY A 486 15.38 -15.65 -34.15
N ASN A 487 16.61 -15.48 -33.66
CA ASN A 487 17.02 -15.98 -32.35
C ASN A 487 17.06 -14.84 -31.32
N SER A 488 16.91 -15.19 -30.04
CA SER A 488 17.20 -14.29 -28.92
C SER A 488 18.59 -14.59 -28.37
N ASN A 489 19.31 -13.59 -27.87
CA ASN A 489 20.57 -13.81 -27.14
C ASN A 489 20.32 -14.19 -25.67
N ASN A 490 19.15 -13.88 -25.13
CA ASN A 490 18.79 -14.13 -23.73
C ASN A 490 18.29 -15.57 -23.51
N ASP A 491 18.30 -16.04 -22.26
CA ASP A 491 17.66 -17.31 -21.88
C ASP A 491 16.18 -17.33 -22.33
N LEU A 492 15.70 -18.49 -22.75
CA LEU A 492 14.30 -18.68 -23.13
C LEU A 492 13.63 -19.60 -22.10
N LYS A 493 12.92 -19.01 -21.14
CA LYS A 493 12.38 -19.77 -20.00
C LYS A 493 10.99 -20.32 -20.29
N GLY A 494 10.84 -21.64 -20.25
CA GLY A 494 9.57 -22.37 -20.38
C GLY A 494 8.96 -22.76 -19.03
N VAL A 495 7.97 -23.66 -19.06
CA VAL A 495 7.34 -24.23 -17.87
C VAL A 495 7.72 -25.71 -17.70
N ILE A 496 7.75 -26.21 -16.46
CA ILE A 496 8.00 -27.65 -16.21
C ILE A 496 6.88 -28.49 -16.83
N GLY A 497 5.63 -28.06 -16.63
CA GLY A 497 4.45 -28.69 -17.20
C GLY A 497 3.30 -27.71 -17.23
N MET A 498 2.35 -27.96 -18.12
CA MET A 498 1.13 -27.16 -18.22
C MET A 498 0.20 -27.50 -17.07
N THR A 499 -0.31 -26.46 -16.40
CA THR A 499 -1.32 -26.54 -15.34
C THR A 499 -2.74 -26.37 -15.86
N SER A 500 -2.90 -26.03 -17.14
CA SER A 500 -4.22 -25.88 -17.75
C SER A 500 -4.87 -27.23 -18.02
N GLU A 501 -6.21 -27.24 -18.04
CA GLU A 501 -7.02 -28.43 -18.25
C GLU A 501 -6.67 -29.16 -19.56
N TYR A 502 -6.46 -28.38 -20.63
CA TYR A 502 -6.20 -28.92 -21.96
C TYR A 502 -4.72 -29.15 -22.25
N LYS A 503 -3.80 -28.58 -21.44
CA LYS A 503 -2.35 -28.60 -21.65
C LYS A 503 -1.92 -28.23 -23.08
N ILE A 504 -2.57 -27.22 -23.65
CA ILE A 504 -2.22 -26.66 -24.96
C ILE A 504 -1.04 -25.70 -24.77
N PRO A 505 0.12 -25.97 -25.38
CA PRO A 505 1.28 -25.10 -25.24
C PRO A 505 1.14 -23.85 -26.12
N GLU A 506 1.77 -22.76 -25.68
CA GLU A 506 1.95 -21.56 -26.48
C GLU A 506 3.02 -21.76 -27.58
N PRO A 507 2.88 -21.17 -28.78
CA PRO A 507 3.91 -21.21 -29.81
C PRO A 507 5.26 -20.67 -29.33
N LEU A 508 6.36 -21.36 -29.67
CA LEU A 508 7.72 -20.95 -29.26
C LEU A 508 8.14 -19.61 -29.86
N GLU A 509 7.61 -19.27 -31.04
CA GLU A 509 7.83 -17.99 -31.70
C GLU A 509 7.51 -16.81 -30.77
N LYS A 510 6.38 -16.87 -30.05
CA LYS A 510 6.01 -15.84 -29.06
C LYS A 510 7.04 -15.73 -27.94
N GLY A 511 7.50 -16.88 -27.45
CA GLY A 511 8.53 -16.97 -26.42
C GLY A 511 9.86 -16.34 -26.80
N ILE A 512 10.34 -16.62 -28.02
CA ILE A 512 11.59 -16.07 -28.53
C ILE A 512 11.49 -14.54 -28.63
N LEU A 513 10.39 -14.03 -29.17
CA LEU A 513 10.16 -12.59 -29.27
C LEU A 513 10.07 -11.91 -27.90
N ARG A 514 9.35 -12.52 -26.94
CA ARG A 514 9.33 -12.01 -25.56
C ARG A 514 10.74 -12.00 -24.93
N SER A 515 11.50 -13.07 -25.09
CA SER A 515 12.88 -13.17 -24.58
C SER A 515 13.80 -12.11 -25.22
N LYS A 516 13.64 -11.85 -26.52
CA LYS A 516 14.40 -10.83 -27.26
C LYS A 516 14.18 -9.42 -26.69
N HIS A 517 12.94 -9.10 -26.30
CA HIS A 517 12.57 -7.79 -25.74
C HIS A 517 12.61 -7.72 -24.21
N GLY A 518 13.00 -8.79 -23.52
CA GLY A 518 13.02 -8.84 -22.05
C GLY A 518 11.63 -8.83 -21.40
N VAL A 519 10.62 -9.32 -22.12
CA VAL A 519 9.21 -9.40 -21.69
C VAL A 519 8.94 -10.75 -21.04
N TYR A 520 8.09 -10.77 -20.02
CA TYR A 520 7.67 -11.98 -19.32
C TYR A 520 6.18 -12.22 -19.50
N VAL A 521 5.80 -13.50 -19.45
CA VAL A 521 4.41 -13.94 -19.61
C VAL A 521 3.83 -14.38 -18.27
N PHE A 522 2.56 -14.06 -18.05
CA PHE A 522 1.76 -14.55 -16.94
C PHE A 522 0.97 -15.82 -17.34
N LYS A 523 0.24 -16.41 -16.40
CA LYS A 523 -0.40 -17.73 -16.56
C LYS A 523 -1.42 -17.81 -17.71
N ASP A 524 -1.97 -16.68 -18.11
CA ASP A 524 -3.02 -16.55 -19.13
C ASP A 524 -2.48 -16.15 -20.51
N GLY A 525 -1.16 -15.96 -20.65
CA GLY A 525 -0.50 -15.54 -21.88
C GLY A 525 -0.21 -14.04 -21.98
N THR A 526 -0.73 -13.22 -21.05
CA THR A 526 -0.54 -11.76 -21.06
C THR A 526 0.77 -11.31 -20.38
N SER A 527 1.23 -10.11 -20.69
CA SER A 527 2.43 -9.48 -20.16
C SER A 527 2.07 -8.26 -19.33
N ARG A 528 2.16 -8.40 -17.99
CA ARG A 528 1.59 -7.44 -17.03
C ARG A 528 2.64 -6.65 -16.24
N PHE A 529 2.25 -5.47 -15.79
CA PHE A 529 3.01 -4.60 -14.90
C PHE A 529 2.19 -4.32 -13.64
N ASP A 530 2.73 -4.57 -12.45
CA ASP A 530 2.04 -4.27 -11.20
C ASP A 530 2.45 -2.87 -10.70
N ALA A 531 1.47 -2.04 -10.37
CA ALA A 531 1.67 -0.72 -9.77
C ALA A 531 0.80 -0.53 -8.53
N THR A 532 1.25 0.24 -7.54
CA THR A 532 0.42 0.69 -6.42
C THR A 532 -0.59 1.73 -6.89
N ASP A 533 -1.83 1.65 -6.43
CA ASP A 533 -2.89 2.54 -6.86
C ASP A 533 -2.94 3.83 -6.02
N LEU A 534 -2.95 4.97 -6.69
CA LEU A 534 -3.21 6.28 -6.08
C LEU A 534 -4.33 7.03 -6.81
N PRO A 535 -5.20 7.74 -6.09
CA PRO A 535 -6.27 8.50 -6.70
C PRO A 535 -5.74 9.83 -7.22
N LEU A 536 -6.27 10.29 -8.34
CA LEU A 536 -6.05 11.63 -8.85
C LEU A 536 -7.31 12.13 -9.53
N THR A 537 -7.72 13.37 -9.27
CA THR A 537 -8.82 14.01 -10.00
C THR A 537 -8.37 15.20 -10.83
N HIS A 538 -7.22 15.79 -10.50
CA HIS A 538 -6.70 16.94 -11.22
C HIS A 538 -5.19 16.86 -11.36
N PHE A 539 -4.67 17.33 -12.49
CA PHE A 539 -3.24 17.30 -12.80
C PHE A 539 -2.82 18.54 -13.58
N LYS A 540 -1.54 18.91 -13.46
CA LYS A 540 -0.90 19.91 -14.31
C LYS A 540 -0.11 19.19 -15.40
N PRO A 541 -0.14 19.63 -16.68
CA PRO A 541 0.61 19.01 -17.76
C PRO A 541 2.10 18.76 -17.44
N LYS A 542 2.73 19.69 -16.71
CA LYS A 542 4.13 19.60 -16.29
C LYS A 542 4.42 18.38 -15.41
N GLU A 543 3.50 18.00 -14.53
CA GLU A 543 3.67 16.90 -13.58
C GLU A 543 3.73 15.53 -14.23
N ILE A 544 3.07 15.41 -15.39
CA ILE A 544 2.93 14.16 -16.13
C ILE A 544 3.81 14.10 -17.38
N GLY A 545 4.61 15.15 -17.62
CA GLY A 545 5.55 15.25 -18.73
C GLY A 545 4.92 15.23 -20.12
N THR A 546 3.67 15.70 -20.27
CA THR A 546 2.93 15.65 -21.55
C THR A 546 2.72 17.05 -22.11
N SER A 547 2.95 17.22 -23.42
CA SER A 547 2.81 18.53 -24.06
C SER A 547 1.35 18.98 -24.14
N ILE A 548 1.16 20.30 -24.19
CA ILE A 548 -0.17 20.91 -24.28
C ILE A 548 -0.86 20.50 -25.59
N GLU A 549 -0.11 20.47 -26.70
CA GLU A 549 -0.61 20.05 -28.00
C GLU A 549 -1.16 18.63 -27.93
N LYS A 550 -0.42 17.72 -27.27
CA LYS A 550 -0.84 16.33 -27.12
C LYS A 550 -2.07 16.20 -26.23
N LEU A 551 -2.17 16.98 -25.16
CA LEU A 551 -3.35 16.99 -24.30
C LEU A 551 -4.59 17.54 -25.03
N ARG A 552 -4.43 18.57 -25.87
CA ARG A 552 -5.51 19.05 -26.75
C ARG A 552 -5.97 17.97 -27.72
N GLU A 553 -5.06 17.22 -28.35
CA GLU A 553 -5.42 16.05 -29.18
C GLU A 553 -6.21 14.99 -28.40
N LEU A 554 -5.88 14.79 -27.12
CA LEU A 554 -6.57 13.84 -26.24
C LEU A 554 -7.94 14.33 -25.74
N GLY A 555 -8.30 15.57 -26.04
CA GLY A 555 -9.58 16.18 -25.69
C GLY A 555 -9.57 17.03 -24.41
N TYR A 556 -8.40 17.49 -23.96
CA TYR A 556 -8.25 18.48 -22.89
C TYR A 556 -8.11 19.88 -23.49
N THR A 557 -9.18 20.66 -23.43
CA THR A 557 -9.27 21.97 -24.12
C THR A 557 -9.24 23.16 -23.17
N HIS A 558 -9.74 23.00 -21.94
CA HIS A 558 -9.84 24.05 -20.94
C HIS A 558 -9.37 23.54 -19.57
N ASP A 559 -8.95 24.47 -18.72
CA ASP A 559 -8.65 24.21 -17.31
C ASP A 559 -9.92 24.17 -16.44
N ILE A 560 -9.73 23.95 -15.14
CA ILE A 560 -10.85 23.88 -14.16
C ILE A 560 -11.66 25.18 -14.03
N GLU A 561 -11.09 26.32 -14.43
CA GLU A 561 -11.77 27.62 -14.42
C GLU A 561 -12.50 27.89 -15.74
N GLY A 562 -12.36 27.01 -16.72
CA GLY A 562 -12.92 27.16 -18.07
C GLY A 562 -12.04 27.98 -19.01
N ASN A 563 -10.83 28.36 -18.60
CA ASN A 563 -9.89 29.08 -19.47
C ASN A 563 -9.26 28.11 -20.48
N PRO A 564 -9.01 28.54 -21.73
CA PRO A 564 -8.31 27.70 -22.71
C PRO A 564 -6.95 27.22 -22.21
N LEU A 565 -6.64 25.94 -22.44
CA LEU A 565 -5.36 25.34 -22.05
C LEU A 565 -4.23 25.93 -22.90
N THR A 566 -3.35 26.73 -22.30
CA THR A 566 -2.24 27.47 -22.92
C THR A 566 -0.91 27.34 -22.16
N ASN A 567 -0.94 26.94 -20.89
CA ASN A 567 0.23 26.82 -20.02
C ASN A 567 0.27 25.44 -19.35
N SER A 568 1.47 24.91 -19.12
CA SER A 568 1.71 23.61 -18.48
C SER A 568 1.51 23.61 -16.96
N GLU A 569 1.34 24.78 -16.36
CA GLU A 569 0.98 24.96 -14.93
C GLU A 569 -0.54 25.03 -14.70
N GLN A 570 -1.35 25.13 -15.76
CA GLN A 570 -2.81 25.11 -15.62
C GLN A 570 -3.29 23.76 -15.09
N LEU A 571 -4.24 23.81 -14.17
CA LEU A 571 -4.79 22.62 -13.56
C LEU A 571 -5.96 22.08 -14.40
N LEU A 572 -5.86 20.82 -14.81
CA LEU A 572 -6.84 20.13 -15.64
C LEU A 572 -7.60 19.08 -14.82
N GLU A 573 -8.90 18.94 -15.06
CA GLU A 573 -9.71 17.85 -14.49
C GLU A 573 -9.48 16.55 -15.27
N LEU A 574 -9.05 15.50 -14.57
CA LEU A 574 -8.74 14.19 -15.13
C LEU A 574 -10.01 13.46 -15.57
N LYS A 575 -10.09 13.08 -16.85
CA LYS A 575 -11.20 12.26 -17.36
C LYS A 575 -11.19 10.87 -16.71
N CYS A 576 -12.37 10.31 -16.43
CA CYS A 576 -12.52 9.15 -15.54
C CYS A 576 -11.79 7.85 -15.96
N GLN A 577 -11.40 7.67 -17.23
CA GLN A 577 -10.66 6.50 -17.72
C GLN A 577 -9.24 6.85 -18.21
N ASP A 578 -8.79 8.08 -18.01
CA ASP A 578 -7.42 8.48 -18.29
C ASP A 578 -6.52 8.15 -17.09
N VAL A 579 -5.31 7.67 -17.39
CA VAL A 579 -4.38 7.08 -16.42
C VAL A 579 -2.98 7.63 -16.62
N ILE A 580 -2.31 7.96 -15.53
CA ILE A 580 -0.92 8.39 -15.47
C ILE A 580 -0.10 7.25 -14.86
N LEU A 581 0.82 6.70 -15.65
CA LEU A 581 1.59 5.52 -15.27
C LEU A 581 2.92 5.90 -14.62
N PRO A 582 3.48 5.04 -13.74
CA PRO A 582 4.87 5.22 -13.32
C PRO A 582 5.80 5.10 -14.53
N GLU A 583 6.90 5.86 -14.56
CA GLU A 583 7.87 5.82 -15.67
C GLU A 583 8.38 4.40 -15.95
N LYS A 584 8.67 3.63 -14.89
CA LYS A 584 9.05 2.21 -14.96
C LYS A 584 8.01 1.35 -15.68
N GLY A 585 6.73 1.70 -15.55
CA GLY A 585 5.62 1.07 -16.26
C GLY A 585 5.64 1.41 -17.74
N GLY A 586 5.81 2.69 -18.09
CA GLY A 586 5.98 3.13 -19.48
C GLY A 586 7.14 2.43 -20.20
N GLU A 587 8.30 2.33 -19.54
CA GLU A 587 9.47 1.61 -20.07
C GLU A 587 9.22 0.12 -20.30
N TYR A 588 8.47 -0.54 -19.41
CA TYR A 588 8.12 -1.94 -19.60
C TYR A 588 7.09 -2.12 -20.72
N LEU A 589 6.05 -1.29 -20.76
CA LEU A 589 5.04 -1.35 -21.83
C LEU A 589 5.62 -1.02 -23.20
N LEU A 590 6.65 -0.18 -23.28
CA LEU A 590 7.42 0.05 -24.52
C LEU A 590 8.13 -1.23 -25.02
N LYS A 591 8.63 -2.07 -24.11
CA LYS A 591 9.18 -3.38 -24.50
C LYS A 591 8.07 -4.31 -24.99
N VAL A 592 6.89 -4.25 -24.36
CA VAL A 592 5.72 -5.04 -24.76
C VAL A 592 5.19 -4.58 -26.12
N SER A 593 5.15 -3.27 -26.42
CA SER A 593 4.71 -2.76 -27.73
C SER A 593 5.64 -3.21 -28.86
N LYS A 594 6.96 -3.12 -28.66
CA LYS A 594 7.97 -3.65 -29.60
C LYS A 594 7.84 -5.16 -29.82
N PHE A 595 7.52 -5.91 -28.76
CA PHE A 595 7.19 -7.32 -28.87
C PHE A 595 5.92 -7.56 -29.71
N ILE A 596 4.86 -6.78 -29.50
CA ILE A 596 3.60 -6.92 -30.24
C ILE A 596 3.80 -6.60 -31.72
N ASP A 597 4.50 -5.52 -32.05
CA ASP A 597 4.75 -5.13 -33.44
C ASP A 597 5.56 -6.21 -34.17
N GLU A 598 6.63 -6.71 -33.56
CA GLU A 598 7.41 -7.80 -34.16
C GLU A 598 6.62 -9.11 -34.24
N LEU A 599 5.70 -9.36 -33.29
CA LEU A 599 4.80 -10.51 -33.32
C LEU A 599 3.79 -10.41 -34.48
N LEU A 600 3.20 -9.24 -34.71
CA LEU A 600 2.29 -8.96 -35.83
C LEU A 600 3.00 -9.18 -37.16
N VAL A 601 4.19 -8.61 -37.33
CA VAL A 601 4.96 -8.73 -38.58
C VAL A 601 5.43 -10.17 -38.81
N LYS A 602 6.15 -10.76 -37.84
CA LYS A 602 6.87 -12.02 -38.08
C LYS A 602 6.03 -13.28 -37.94
N LEU A 603 5.01 -13.27 -37.09
CA LEU A 603 4.17 -14.46 -36.89
C LEU A 603 2.84 -14.37 -37.63
N TYR A 604 2.24 -13.17 -37.66
CA TYR A 604 0.91 -12.98 -38.25
C TYR A 604 0.93 -12.37 -39.66
N GLY A 605 2.06 -11.83 -40.12
CA GLY A 605 2.19 -11.21 -41.45
C GLY A 605 1.35 -9.93 -41.59
N LEU A 606 1.19 -9.18 -40.50
CA LEU A 606 0.43 -7.94 -40.43
C LEU A 606 1.36 -6.74 -40.20
N GLU A 607 0.87 -5.54 -40.52
CA GLU A 607 1.58 -4.30 -40.22
C GLU A 607 1.75 -4.08 -38.70
N PRO A 608 2.83 -3.40 -38.27
CA PRO A 608 3.02 -3.02 -36.87
C PRO A 608 1.91 -2.05 -36.41
N TYR A 609 1.51 -2.16 -35.14
CA TYR A 609 0.39 -1.39 -34.59
C TYR A 609 0.85 -0.16 -33.80
N TYR A 610 1.84 -0.29 -32.92
CA TYR A 610 2.26 0.80 -32.04
C TYR A 610 3.31 1.70 -32.69
N ASN A 611 4.32 1.12 -33.34
CA ASN A 611 5.47 1.84 -33.89
C ASN A 611 6.16 2.75 -32.85
N ALA A 612 6.16 2.34 -31.59
CA ALA A 612 6.66 3.14 -30.46
C ALA A 612 8.18 2.99 -30.30
N GLU A 613 8.91 4.11 -30.31
CA GLU A 613 10.35 4.14 -30.08
C GLU A 613 10.68 4.52 -28.63
N LYS A 614 9.93 5.48 -28.09
CA LYS A 614 10.02 6.00 -26.72
C LYS A 614 8.67 5.82 -25.98
N LYS A 615 8.69 5.95 -24.65
CA LYS A 615 7.49 5.72 -23.83
C LYS A 615 6.38 6.73 -24.15
N GLU A 616 6.76 7.96 -24.48
CA GLU A 616 5.84 9.05 -24.83
C GLU A 616 4.99 8.74 -26.07
N ASP A 617 5.46 7.86 -26.96
CA ASP A 617 4.68 7.43 -28.13
C ASP A 617 3.47 6.57 -27.74
N LEU A 618 3.46 6.01 -26.52
CA LEU A 618 2.33 5.26 -25.98
C LEU A 618 1.20 6.16 -25.43
N ILE A 619 1.41 7.48 -25.37
CA ILE A 619 0.39 8.43 -24.92
C ILE A 619 -0.79 8.43 -25.91
N GLY A 620 -1.98 8.15 -25.40
CA GLY A 620 -3.21 7.95 -26.16
C GLY A 620 -3.56 6.50 -26.46
N HIS A 621 -2.61 5.55 -26.28
CA HIS A 621 -2.91 4.14 -26.42
C HIS A 621 -3.67 3.57 -25.22
N LEU A 622 -4.47 2.53 -25.50
CA LEU A 622 -5.33 1.89 -24.52
C LEU A 622 -4.62 0.79 -23.74
N ILE A 623 -4.87 0.78 -22.44
CA ILE A 623 -4.42 -0.22 -21.48
C ILE A 623 -5.61 -0.89 -20.82
N LEU A 624 -5.34 -2.03 -20.20
CA LEU A 624 -6.24 -2.74 -19.33
C LEU A 624 -5.69 -2.70 -17.92
N GLY A 625 -6.51 -2.22 -16.98
CA GLY A 625 -6.29 -2.41 -15.55
C GLY A 625 -7.08 -3.63 -15.07
N LEU A 626 -6.41 -4.51 -14.33
CA LEU A 626 -7.02 -5.70 -13.74
C LEU A 626 -6.51 -5.88 -12.32
N ALA A 627 -7.45 -5.99 -11.39
CA ALA A 627 -7.14 -6.26 -10.00
C ALA A 627 -6.90 -7.75 -9.74
N PRO A 628 -5.96 -8.10 -8.84
CA PRO A 628 -5.85 -9.46 -8.34
C PRO A 628 -7.19 -9.98 -7.83
N HIS A 629 -7.46 -11.27 -8.03
CA HIS A 629 -8.72 -11.92 -7.62
C HIS A 629 -9.99 -11.42 -8.33
N THR A 630 -9.88 -10.58 -9.38
CA THR A 630 -11.00 -10.19 -10.24
C THR A 630 -10.85 -10.77 -11.65
N SER A 631 -11.88 -10.64 -12.48
CA SER A 631 -11.85 -11.14 -13.87
C SER A 631 -12.42 -10.17 -14.90
N ALA A 632 -12.86 -8.99 -14.47
CA ALA A 632 -13.28 -7.91 -15.34
C ALA A 632 -12.14 -6.90 -15.42
N ALA A 633 -11.55 -6.76 -16.61
CA ALA A 633 -10.55 -5.74 -16.88
C ALA A 633 -11.22 -4.44 -17.31
N ILE A 634 -10.70 -3.31 -16.85
CA ILE A 634 -11.23 -1.98 -17.15
C ILE A 634 -10.31 -1.31 -18.17
N VAL A 635 -10.87 -0.82 -19.26
CA VAL A 635 -10.12 -0.03 -20.25
C VAL A 635 -9.70 1.29 -19.63
N GLY A 636 -8.44 1.66 -19.81
CA GLY A 636 -7.91 2.99 -19.53
C GLY A 636 -7.10 3.51 -20.71
N ARG A 637 -6.80 4.80 -20.72
CA ARG A 637 -5.98 5.46 -21.73
C ARG A 637 -4.79 6.15 -21.07
N ILE A 638 -3.59 5.92 -21.61
CA ILE A 638 -2.37 6.55 -21.08
C ILE A 638 -2.38 8.02 -21.47
N ILE A 639 -2.22 8.93 -20.51
CA ILE A 639 -2.11 10.37 -20.79
C ILE A 639 -0.77 10.99 -20.39
N GLY A 640 0.07 10.27 -19.65
CA GLY A 640 1.39 10.75 -19.23
C GLY A 640 2.04 9.83 -18.20
N TYR A 641 3.15 10.29 -17.62
CA TYR A 641 3.97 9.51 -16.70
C TYR A 641 4.35 10.26 -15.43
N THR A 642 4.40 9.56 -14.30
CA THR A 642 4.84 10.08 -12.99
C THR A 642 6.17 9.45 -12.56
N LYS A 643 6.99 10.22 -11.83
CA LYS A 643 8.22 9.72 -11.19
C LYS A 643 7.92 8.81 -9.99
N ALA A 644 6.72 8.91 -9.41
CA ALA A 644 6.29 8.05 -8.33
C ALA A 644 6.18 6.60 -8.79
N ASN A 645 6.42 5.65 -7.89
CA ASN A 645 6.20 4.23 -8.13
C ASN A 645 4.72 3.84 -7.92
N ALA A 646 3.80 4.64 -8.45
CA ALA A 646 2.36 4.46 -8.30
C ALA A 646 1.63 4.83 -9.59
N CYS A 647 0.45 4.25 -9.77
CA CYS A 647 -0.48 4.53 -10.87
C CYS A 647 -1.51 5.55 -10.39
N PHE A 648 -1.45 6.76 -10.94
CA PHE A 648 -2.45 7.79 -10.68
C PHE A 648 -3.61 7.64 -11.66
N ALA A 649 -4.82 7.53 -11.15
CA ALA A 649 -6.03 7.47 -11.96
C ALA A 649 -7.23 8.03 -11.19
N HIS A 650 -8.30 8.33 -11.92
CA HIS A 650 -9.57 8.75 -11.32
C HIS A 650 -10.06 7.68 -10.31
N PRO A 651 -10.58 8.07 -9.12
CA PRO A 651 -11.09 7.12 -8.12
C PRO A 651 -12.06 6.08 -8.70
N TYR A 652 -12.91 6.49 -9.65
CA TYR A 652 -13.78 5.57 -10.37
C TYR A 652 -13.04 4.44 -11.10
N TRP A 653 -11.92 4.74 -11.75
CA TRP A 653 -11.17 3.73 -12.49
C TRP A 653 -10.60 2.67 -11.53
N HIS A 654 -10.17 3.09 -10.34
CA HIS A 654 -9.77 2.20 -9.24
C HIS A 654 -10.95 1.41 -8.69
N ALA A 655 -12.07 2.07 -8.39
CA ALA A 655 -13.30 1.45 -7.90
C ALA A 655 -13.89 0.42 -8.88
N ALA A 656 -13.84 0.68 -10.18
CA ALA A 656 -14.32 -0.23 -11.22
C ALA A 656 -13.56 -1.56 -11.22
N LYS A 657 -12.30 -1.55 -10.77
CA LYS A 657 -11.47 -2.74 -10.59
C LYS A 657 -11.68 -3.42 -9.23
N ARG A 658 -12.60 -2.91 -8.41
CA ARG A 658 -12.87 -3.36 -7.02
C ARG A 658 -11.66 -3.19 -6.10
N ARG A 659 -11.02 -2.03 -6.21
CA ARG A 659 -9.82 -1.66 -5.46
C ARG A 659 -9.95 -0.27 -4.88
N ASN A 660 -9.37 -0.11 -3.70
CA ASN A 660 -9.29 1.16 -3.00
C ASN A 660 -7.83 1.62 -3.00
N CYS A 661 -7.60 2.90 -2.72
CA CYS A 661 -6.23 3.42 -2.63
C CYS A 661 -5.65 3.26 -1.22
N ASP A 662 -5.89 2.11 -0.57
CA ASP A 662 -5.37 1.82 0.77
C ASP A 662 -3.98 1.16 0.76
N GLY A 663 -3.31 1.12 -0.40
CA GLY A 663 -2.06 0.38 -0.64
C GLY A 663 -2.24 -0.93 -1.41
N ASP A 664 -3.39 -1.09 -2.08
CA ASP A 664 -3.59 -2.12 -3.08
C ASP A 664 -2.77 -1.88 -4.35
N GLU A 665 -2.65 -2.94 -5.14
CA GLU A 665 -1.84 -2.98 -6.35
C GLU A 665 -2.63 -3.63 -7.48
N ASP A 666 -2.53 -3.01 -8.66
CA ASP A 666 -3.19 -3.49 -9.86
C ASP A 666 -2.22 -3.84 -10.98
N SER A 667 -2.65 -4.79 -11.81
CA SER A 667 -1.94 -5.18 -13.02
C SER A 667 -2.41 -4.35 -14.20
N ILE A 668 -1.45 -3.77 -14.91
CA ILE A 668 -1.63 -2.95 -16.12
C ILE A 668 -0.96 -3.64 -17.29
N PHE A 669 -1.64 -3.71 -18.43
CA PHE A 669 -1.12 -4.30 -19.66
C PHE A 669 -1.76 -3.67 -20.90
N LEU A 670 -1.09 -3.76 -22.05
CA LEU A 670 -1.58 -3.19 -23.30
C LEU A 670 -2.82 -3.94 -23.80
N LEU A 671 -3.80 -3.21 -24.34
CA LEU A 671 -5.02 -3.81 -24.88
C LEU A 671 -4.73 -4.85 -25.98
N MET A 672 -3.83 -4.52 -26.91
CA MET A 672 -3.48 -5.44 -28.01
C MET A 672 -2.73 -6.70 -27.52
N ASP A 673 -1.99 -6.61 -26.40
CA ASP A 673 -1.36 -7.79 -25.81
C ASP A 673 -2.42 -8.81 -25.38
N ALA A 674 -3.47 -8.32 -24.72
CA ALA A 674 -4.59 -9.15 -24.29
C ALA A 674 -5.25 -9.84 -25.48
N PHE A 675 -5.61 -9.10 -26.53
CA PHE A 675 -6.30 -9.69 -27.69
C PHE A 675 -5.46 -10.74 -28.43
N LEU A 676 -4.15 -10.55 -28.56
CA LEU A 676 -3.29 -11.46 -29.30
C LEU A 676 -2.82 -12.66 -28.48
N ASN A 677 -2.62 -12.48 -27.18
CA ASN A 677 -1.88 -13.44 -26.35
C ASN A 677 -2.71 -14.11 -25.26
N PHE A 678 -3.85 -13.53 -24.85
CA PHE A 678 -4.74 -14.17 -23.89
C PHE A 678 -5.42 -15.41 -24.47
N SER A 679 -5.55 -16.47 -23.66
CA SER A 679 -6.44 -17.59 -23.98
C SER A 679 -6.95 -18.29 -22.72
N LYS A 680 -8.25 -18.58 -22.69
CA LYS A 680 -8.88 -19.39 -21.62
C LYS A 680 -8.26 -20.80 -21.52
N TYR A 681 -7.67 -21.30 -22.61
CA TYR A 681 -7.01 -22.61 -22.65
C TYR A 681 -5.66 -22.65 -21.90
N PHE A 682 -5.09 -21.50 -21.54
CA PHE A 682 -3.88 -21.40 -20.71
C PHE A 682 -4.18 -21.34 -19.22
N LEU A 683 -5.42 -20.99 -18.84
CA LEU A 683 -5.79 -20.84 -17.45
C LEU A 683 -5.66 -22.17 -16.69
N PRO A 684 -5.19 -22.13 -15.43
CA PRO A 684 -5.17 -23.30 -14.55
C PRO A 684 -6.57 -23.94 -14.42
N SER A 685 -6.61 -25.26 -14.25
CA SER A 685 -7.87 -26.00 -14.12
C SER A 685 -8.64 -25.70 -12.82
N SER A 686 -7.96 -25.25 -11.76
CA SER A 686 -8.61 -24.90 -10.49
C SER A 686 -9.42 -23.61 -10.59
N ARG A 687 -10.60 -23.57 -9.94
CA ARG A 687 -11.50 -22.39 -9.93
C ARG A 687 -10.76 -21.11 -9.49
N GLY A 688 -9.96 -21.18 -8.43
CA GLY A 688 -9.17 -20.05 -7.94
C GLY A 688 -8.08 -19.57 -8.91
N GLY A 689 -7.63 -20.41 -9.85
CA GLY A 689 -6.65 -20.04 -10.87
C GLY A 689 -7.22 -19.31 -12.08
N LYS A 690 -8.56 -19.30 -12.25
CA LYS A 690 -9.26 -18.56 -13.32
C LYS A 690 -9.55 -17.11 -12.94
N MET A 691 -9.61 -16.81 -11.64
CA MET A 691 -9.59 -15.45 -11.12
C MET A 691 -8.20 -14.86 -11.35
N ASP A 692 -8.07 -13.54 -11.55
CA ASP A 692 -6.85 -12.84 -11.99
C ASP A 692 -6.56 -13.01 -13.50
N ALA A 693 -7.60 -13.12 -14.34
CA ALA A 693 -7.52 -13.13 -15.80
C ALA A 693 -8.61 -12.26 -16.44
N PRO A 694 -8.34 -11.55 -17.56
CA PRO A 694 -9.31 -10.65 -18.19
C PRO A 694 -10.38 -11.44 -18.97
N LEU A 695 -11.33 -12.05 -18.25
CA LEU A 695 -12.42 -12.83 -18.83
C LEU A 695 -13.51 -11.96 -19.45
N VAL A 696 -13.68 -10.76 -18.90
CA VAL A 696 -14.64 -9.73 -19.34
C VAL A 696 -13.90 -8.41 -19.44
N LEU A 697 -14.35 -7.58 -20.38
CA LEU A 697 -13.80 -6.25 -20.61
C LEU A 697 -14.89 -5.19 -20.42
N THR A 698 -14.64 -4.21 -19.56
CA THR A 698 -15.49 -3.03 -19.38
C THR A 698 -14.88 -1.87 -20.14
N THR A 699 -15.58 -1.41 -21.18
CA THR A 699 -15.09 -0.34 -22.06
C THR A 699 -15.54 1.06 -21.63
N LYS A 700 -16.75 1.16 -21.06
CA LYS A 700 -17.31 2.40 -20.54
C LYS A 700 -17.51 2.27 -19.05
N LEU A 701 -17.03 3.26 -18.32
CA LEU A 701 -17.21 3.34 -16.87
C LEU A 701 -18.55 4.02 -16.56
N ASP A 702 -19.39 3.34 -15.79
CA ASP A 702 -20.60 3.91 -15.18
C ASP A 702 -20.42 4.00 -13.65
N PRO A 703 -20.34 5.21 -13.07
CA PRO A 703 -20.16 5.40 -11.63
C PRO A 703 -21.25 4.74 -10.76
N ARG A 704 -22.42 4.42 -11.34
CA ARG A 704 -23.51 3.73 -10.62
C ARG A 704 -23.23 2.25 -10.40
N GLU A 705 -22.33 1.66 -11.19
CA GLU A 705 -22.01 0.23 -11.18
C GLU A 705 -20.65 -0.09 -10.55
N VAL A 706 -19.86 0.94 -10.22
CA VAL A 706 -18.59 0.78 -9.50
C VAL A 706 -18.81 0.67 -8.00
N ASP A 707 -17.74 0.39 -7.25
CA ASP A 707 -17.81 0.25 -5.80
C ASP A 707 -18.31 1.52 -5.09
N ASP A 708 -19.24 1.33 -4.15
CA ASP A 708 -19.93 2.38 -3.40
C ASP A 708 -18.97 3.29 -2.60
N GLU A 709 -17.77 2.82 -2.25
CA GLU A 709 -16.80 3.65 -1.53
C GLU A 709 -16.39 4.90 -2.33
N SER A 710 -16.40 4.79 -3.67
CA SER A 710 -16.14 5.95 -4.54
C SER A 710 -17.28 6.97 -4.54
N HIS A 711 -18.47 6.57 -4.08
CA HIS A 711 -19.63 7.46 -3.95
C HIS A 711 -19.51 8.39 -2.74
N ASN A 712 -18.71 8.00 -1.75
CA ASN A 712 -18.44 8.79 -0.55
C ASN A 712 -17.35 9.86 -0.75
N LEU A 713 -16.71 9.90 -1.93
CA LEU A 713 -15.72 10.91 -2.25
C LEU A 713 -16.35 12.31 -2.18
N ASP A 714 -15.81 13.18 -1.34
CA ASP A 714 -16.19 14.57 -1.22
C ASP A 714 -15.63 15.41 -2.38
N ILE A 715 -16.44 16.29 -2.93
CA ILE A 715 -16.16 17.01 -4.19
C ILE A 715 -16.36 18.52 -4.06
N VAL A 716 -16.23 19.04 -2.84
CA VAL A 716 -16.35 20.46 -2.51
C VAL A 716 -14.99 21.18 -2.55
N ALA A 717 -15.01 22.49 -2.81
CA ALA A 717 -13.80 23.33 -2.78
C ALA A 717 -13.37 23.71 -1.37
N ARG A 718 -14.29 23.72 -0.41
CA ARG A 718 -14.02 24.00 1.01
C ARG A 718 -15.06 23.31 1.87
N TYR A 719 -14.68 22.87 3.06
CA TYR A 719 -15.67 22.43 4.05
C TYR A 719 -16.28 23.64 4.74
N PRO A 720 -17.61 23.65 4.95
CA PRO A 720 -18.28 24.77 5.59
C PRO A 720 -17.92 24.85 7.09
N ILE A 721 -18.01 26.05 7.67
CA ILE A 721 -17.77 26.26 9.11
C ILE A 721 -18.64 25.38 10.02
N GLU A 722 -19.89 25.11 9.62
CA GLU A 722 -20.82 24.24 10.33
C GLU A 722 -20.28 22.81 10.45
N PHE A 723 -19.46 22.35 9.48
CA PHE A 723 -18.78 21.05 9.58
C PHE A 723 -17.72 21.05 10.69
N TYR A 724 -16.88 22.08 10.76
CA TYR A 724 -15.85 22.18 11.80
C TYR A 724 -16.48 22.26 13.20
N GLU A 725 -17.57 23.01 13.36
CA GLU A 725 -18.35 23.06 14.60
C GLU A 725 -18.95 21.69 14.97
N ALA A 726 -19.47 20.94 13.98
CA ALA A 726 -19.98 19.59 14.19
C ALA A 726 -18.89 18.61 14.66
N THR A 727 -17.64 18.78 14.22
CA THR A 727 -16.53 17.92 14.66
C THR A 727 -16.22 18.10 16.16
N LEU A 728 -16.42 19.30 16.72
CA LEU A 728 -16.17 19.57 18.14
C LEU A 728 -17.14 18.83 19.07
N ARG A 729 -18.34 18.52 18.57
CA ARG A 729 -19.39 17.77 19.29
C ARG A 729 -19.37 16.27 18.97
N TYR A 730 -18.31 15.77 18.34
CA TYR A 730 -18.15 14.36 17.97
C TYR A 730 -19.30 13.80 17.11
N ALA A 731 -19.85 14.63 16.22
CA ALA A 731 -20.99 14.25 15.38
C ALA A 731 -20.69 13.00 14.54
N ARG A 732 -21.72 12.20 14.27
CA ARG A 732 -21.59 11.11 13.29
C ARG A 732 -21.47 11.70 11.88
N PRO A 733 -20.67 11.10 10.98
CA PRO A 733 -20.53 11.61 9.61
C PRO A 733 -21.86 11.80 8.87
N GLN A 734 -22.84 10.93 9.11
CA GLN A 734 -24.15 11.01 8.45
C GLN A 734 -24.97 12.24 8.87
N GLU A 735 -24.70 12.83 10.03
CA GLU A 735 -25.40 14.04 10.49
C GLU A 735 -25.03 15.29 9.66
N VAL A 736 -23.89 15.26 8.97
CA VAL A 736 -23.36 16.38 8.17
C VAL A 736 -23.28 16.06 6.69
N GLU A 737 -23.88 14.95 6.25
CA GLU A 737 -23.88 14.50 4.85
C GLU A 737 -24.53 15.51 3.90
N GLU A 738 -25.51 16.29 4.40
CA GLU A 738 -26.15 17.37 3.63
C GLU A 738 -25.25 18.61 3.48
N LEU A 739 -24.23 18.78 4.32
CA LEU A 739 -23.33 19.94 4.31
C LEU A 739 -22.17 19.76 3.31
N ILE A 740 -21.80 18.52 3.01
CA ILE A 740 -20.65 18.19 2.16
C ILE A 740 -21.14 17.41 0.95
N GLU A 741 -21.01 18.02 -0.23
CA GLU A 741 -21.35 17.35 -1.47
C GLU A 741 -20.41 16.15 -1.71
N THR A 742 -21.01 14.97 -1.91
CA THR A 742 -20.31 13.74 -2.28
C THR A 742 -20.75 13.28 -3.66
N VAL A 743 -19.95 12.39 -4.28
CA VAL A 743 -20.28 11.78 -5.57
C VAL A 743 -21.68 11.17 -5.59
N SER A 744 -22.11 10.55 -4.49
CA SER A 744 -23.42 9.89 -4.37
C SER A 744 -24.59 10.78 -4.81
N GLN A 745 -24.49 12.08 -4.57
CA GLN A 745 -25.52 13.10 -4.87
C GLN A 745 -25.56 13.51 -6.35
N ARG A 746 -24.54 13.15 -7.13
CA ARG A 746 -24.44 13.38 -8.59
C ARG A 746 -24.77 12.15 -9.44
N LEU A 747 -24.86 10.96 -8.83
CA LEU A 747 -25.10 9.72 -9.56
C LEU A 747 -26.38 9.79 -10.43
N GLY A 748 -26.24 9.41 -11.70
CA GLY A 748 -27.34 9.45 -12.68
C GLY A 748 -27.53 10.79 -13.40
N LYS A 749 -26.78 11.84 -13.02
CA LYS A 749 -26.72 13.12 -13.74
C LYS A 749 -25.48 13.18 -14.65
N GLU A 750 -25.36 14.21 -15.51
CA GLU A 750 -24.17 14.34 -16.38
C GLU A 750 -22.93 14.76 -15.57
N GLU A 751 -23.12 15.53 -14.51
CA GLU A 751 -22.09 16.05 -13.61
C GLU A 751 -21.41 14.95 -12.76
N GLN A 752 -21.84 13.68 -12.87
CA GLN A 752 -21.12 12.57 -12.25
C GLN A 752 -19.72 12.38 -12.85
N PHE A 753 -19.44 12.90 -14.05
CA PHE A 753 -18.16 12.71 -14.73
C PHE A 753 -17.22 13.92 -14.69
N TYR A 754 -17.67 15.08 -14.22
CA TYR A 754 -16.92 16.33 -14.25
C TYR A 754 -17.34 17.32 -13.16
N GLY A 755 -16.61 18.42 -13.03
CA GLY A 755 -16.87 19.46 -12.03
C GLY A 755 -16.51 19.02 -10.61
N PHE A 756 -15.54 18.11 -10.48
CA PHE A 756 -14.99 17.71 -9.19
C PHE A 756 -14.18 18.87 -8.63
N LYS A 757 -14.23 19.06 -7.32
CA LYS A 757 -13.35 19.99 -6.61
C LYS A 757 -12.59 19.24 -5.53
N PHE A 758 -11.69 19.96 -4.89
CA PHE A 758 -10.84 19.50 -3.80
C PHE A 758 -10.57 20.68 -2.87
N THR A 759 -10.24 20.42 -1.61
CA THR A 759 -10.03 21.48 -0.61
C THR A 759 -8.60 21.98 -0.54
N HIS A 760 -7.62 21.14 -0.89
CA HIS A 760 -6.20 21.49 -0.85
C HIS A 760 -5.52 21.21 -2.19
N ASP A 761 -4.78 22.19 -2.71
CA ASP A 761 -3.86 21.93 -3.82
C ASP A 761 -2.49 21.47 -3.28
N THR A 762 -1.71 20.89 -4.18
CA THR A 762 -0.29 20.59 -3.99
C THR A 762 0.51 21.16 -5.15
N SER A 763 1.72 21.67 -4.92
CA SER A 763 2.49 22.29 -6.00
C SER A 763 2.83 21.30 -7.12
N ASP A 764 3.33 20.11 -6.76
CA ASP A 764 3.66 19.00 -7.67
C ASP A 764 3.31 17.65 -7.02
N ILE A 765 2.55 16.79 -7.71
CA ILE A 765 2.23 15.42 -7.23
C ILE A 765 3.46 14.50 -7.11
N ASN A 766 4.61 14.91 -7.61
CA ASN A 766 5.89 14.18 -7.55
C ASN A 766 6.85 14.72 -6.48
N SER A 767 6.49 15.72 -5.68
CA SER A 767 7.40 16.43 -4.77
C SER A 767 7.63 15.70 -3.44
N ALA A 768 8.05 14.43 -3.46
CA ALA A 768 8.45 13.66 -2.26
C ALA A 768 9.31 12.45 -2.67
N PRO A 769 9.86 11.66 -1.72
CA PRO A 769 10.60 10.45 -2.05
C PRO A 769 9.78 9.51 -2.95
N THR A 770 10.35 9.08 -4.06
CA THR A 770 9.71 8.17 -5.02
C THR A 770 9.95 6.70 -4.69
N ASP A 771 11.08 6.41 -4.04
CA ASP A 771 11.47 5.07 -3.61
C ASP A 771 11.65 5.05 -2.08
N SER A 772 10.93 4.17 -1.39
CA SER A 772 11.07 3.98 0.06
C SER A 772 12.45 3.44 0.41
N SER A 773 13.07 3.97 1.47
CA SER A 773 14.33 3.48 2.01
C SER A 773 14.27 2.00 2.41
N TYR A 774 13.08 1.49 2.74
CA TYR A 774 12.87 0.05 2.97
C TYR A 774 13.28 -0.82 1.78
N LYS A 775 13.17 -0.32 0.54
CA LYS A 775 13.59 -1.05 -0.66
C LYS A 775 15.06 -0.89 -0.97
N THR A 776 15.66 0.25 -0.61
CA THR A 776 17.06 0.56 -0.91
C THR A 776 18.00 -0.11 0.10
N LEU A 777 17.59 -0.22 1.37
CA LEU A 777 18.29 -0.95 2.41
C LEU A 777 18.34 -2.46 2.08
N LYS A 778 19.55 -3.04 2.12
CA LYS A 778 19.80 -4.39 1.60
C LYS A 778 19.49 -5.44 2.64
N THR A 779 20.00 -5.27 3.86
CA THR A 779 19.88 -6.29 4.90
C THR A 779 18.70 -6.00 5.82
N MET A 780 18.13 -7.05 6.42
CA MET A 780 17.07 -6.89 7.42
C MET A 780 17.59 -6.10 8.64
N MET A 781 18.87 -6.31 8.98
CA MET A 781 19.51 -5.68 10.12
C MET A 781 19.62 -4.16 9.98
N GLU A 782 20.10 -3.68 8.84
CA GLU A 782 20.08 -2.26 8.50
C GLU A 782 18.67 -1.68 8.66
N LYS A 783 17.64 -2.38 8.18
CA LYS A 783 16.26 -1.90 8.28
C LYS A 783 15.76 -1.75 9.72
N VAL A 784 16.17 -2.66 10.60
CA VAL A 784 15.79 -2.59 12.02
C VAL A 784 16.55 -1.50 12.75
N GLU A 785 17.84 -1.37 12.48
CA GLU A 785 18.65 -0.30 13.02
C GLU A 785 18.07 1.07 12.65
N HIS A 786 17.82 1.31 11.36
CA HIS A 786 17.19 2.55 10.90
C HIS A 786 15.77 2.76 11.48
N GLN A 787 14.96 1.70 11.57
CA GLN A 787 13.64 1.77 12.22
C GLN A 787 13.75 2.26 13.67
N LEU A 788 14.72 1.75 14.44
CA LEU A 788 14.89 2.08 15.85
C LEU A 788 15.58 3.44 16.05
N THR A 789 16.54 3.80 15.19
CA THR A 789 17.12 5.15 15.15
C THR A 789 16.04 6.19 14.89
N LEU A 790 15.10 5.91 13.99
CA LEU A 790 13.97 6.80 13.74
C LEU A 790 13.02 6.86 14.94
N ALA A 791 12.75 5.73 15.61
CA ALA A 791 11.95 5.71 16.83
C ALA A 791 12.53 6.62 17.93
N LYS A 792 13.85 6.60 18.14
CA LYS A 792 14.54 7.49 19.10
C LYS A 792 14.43 8.98 18.77
N LYS A 793 14.23 9.33 17.49
CA LYS A 793 14.11 10.72 17.06
C LYS A 793 12.69 11.26 17.23
N ILE A 794 11.65 10.44 17.18
CA ILE A 794 10.27 10.91 17.13
C ILE A 794 9.70 11.00 18.54
N LEU A 795 9.27 12.20 18.96
CA LEU A 795 8.65 12.42 20.28
C LEU A 795 7.43 11.52 20.51
N ALA A 796 6.63 11.32 19.47
CA ALA A 796 5.38 10.56 19.53
C ALA A 796 5.56 9.03 19.52
N VAL A 797 6.79 8.52 19.67
CA VAL A 797 7.12 7.08 19.58
C VAL A 797 7.91 6.65 20.81
N ASP A 798 7.47 5.55 21.43
CA ASP A 798 8.21 4.89 22.51
C ASP A 798 9.18 3.86 21.91
N GLU A 799 10.47 4.17 21.92
CA GLU A 799 11.50 3.31 21.35
C GLU A 799 11.64 1.97 22.06
N GLN A 800 11.37 1.91 23.37
CA GLN A 800 11.47 0.68 24.16
C GLN A 800 10.34 -0.28 23.78
N ASP A 801 9.11 0.23 23.69
CA ASP A 801 7.96 -0.58 23.26
C ASP A 801 8.08 -1.00 21.79
N VAL A 802 8.63 -0.15 20.90
CA VAL A 802 8.94 -0.54 19.51
C VAL A 802 9.93 -1.71 19.48
N ALA A 803 11.05 -1.62 20.20
CA ALA A 803 12.05 -2.69 20.26
C ALA A 803 11.44 -4.00 20.79
N ARG A 804 10.67 -3.93 21.87
CA ARG A 804 9.92 -5.05 22.43
C ARG A 804 8.99 -5.70 21.41
N ARG A 805 8.17 -4.91 20.72
CA ARG A 805 7.19 -5.44 19.74
C ARG A 805 7.87 -6.11 18.55
N VAL A 806 8.97 -5.57 18.05
CA VAL A 806 9.73 -6.21 16.96
C VAL A 806 10.23 -7.59 17.40
N ILE A 807 10.71 -7.71 18.65
CA ILE A 807 11.17 -8.97 19.21
C ILE A 807 10.01 -9.96 19.37
N GLU A 808 8.91 -9.55 20.00
CA GLU A 808 7.77 -10.42 20.30
C GLU A 808 7.00 -10.87 19.06
N SER A 809 6.80 -9.99 18.08
CA SER A 809 5.96 -10.27 16.92
C SER A 809 6.71 -10.85 15.72
N HIS A 810 8.04 -10.63 15.62
CA HIS A 810 8.83 -11.09 14.48
C HIS A 810 9.97 -12.01 14.88
N PHE A 811 10.90 -11.59 15.76
CA PHE A 811 12.12 -12.38 16.03
C PHE A 811 11.84 -13.65 16.83
N LEU A 812 11.10 -13.56 17.93
CA LEU A 812 10.76 -14.71 18.77
C LEU A 812 9.97 -15.80 18.00
N PRO A 813 8.90 -15.45 17.24
CA PRO A 813 8.19 -16.43 16.43
C PRO A 813 9.06 -17.07 15.35
N ASP A 814 9.96 -16.31 14.71
CA ASP A 814 10.87 -16.84 13.67
C ASP A 814 11.91 -17.79 14.27
N LEU A 815 12.58 -17.41 15.37
CA LEU A 815 13.55 -18.26 16.06
C LEU A 815 12.91 -19.58 16.53
N ALA A 816 11.79 -19.49 17.25
CA ALA A 816 11.09 -20.68 17.76
C ALA A 816 10.49 -21.53 16.63
N GLY A 817 9.94 -20.88 15.59
CA GLY A 817 9.36 -21.53 14.42
C GLY A 817 10.40 -22.27 13.58
N ASN A 818 11.56 -21.64 13.33
CA ASN A 818 12.66 -22.24 12.59
C ASN A 818 13.30 -23.39 13.38
N LEU A 819 13.48 -23.25 14.69
CA LEU A 819 13.95 -24.35 15.55
C LEU A 819 12.99 -25.56 15.49
N ARG A 820 11.69 -25.32 15.67
CA ARG A 820 10.67 -26.39 15.60
C ARG A 820 10.61 -27.04 14.21
N THR A 821 10.74 -26.25 13.15
CA THR A 821 10.75 -26.74 11.77
C THR A 821 12.00 -27.54 11.49
N PHE A 822 13.16 -27.10 12.00
CA PHE A 822 14.44 -27.80 11.88
C PHE A 822 14.35 -29.22 12.45
N SER A 823 13.73 -29.41 13.62
CA SER A 823 13.55 -30.74 14.22
C SER A 823 12.59 -31.67 13.44
N LYS A 824 11.68 -31.11 12.63
CA LYS A 824 10.66 -31.87 11.86
C LYS A 824 10.93 -31.92 10.36
N GLN A 825 12.08 -31.42 9.93
CA GLN A 825 12.30 -31.10 8.53
C GLN A 825 12.45 -32.34 7.64
N SER A 826 12.32 -32.10 6.34
CA SER A 826 12.60 -33.09 5.30
C SER A 826 13.94 -32.80 4.62
N PHE A 827 14.47 -33.80 3.93
CA PHE A 827 15.71 -33.70 3.16
C PHE A 827 15.37 -33.52 1.68
N ARG A 828 16.07 -32.62 0.99
CA ARG A 828 15.90 -32.39 -0.45
C ARG A 828 17.19 -32.70 -1.20
N CYS A 829 17.09 -33.36 -2.36
CA CYS A 829 18.22 -33.50 -3.27
C CYS A 829 18.52 -32.19 -4.02
N VAL A 830 19.79 -31.79 -4.06
CA VAL A 830 20.23 -30.57 -4.76
C VAL A 830 20.01 -30.65 -6.28
N ASN A 831 20.11 -31.85 -6.86
CA ASN A 831 20.08 -32.03 -8.32
C ASN A 831 18.64 -32.21 -8.84
N CYS A 832 17.89 -33.16 -8.28
CA CYS A 832 16.54 -33.51 -8.78
C CYS A 832 15.39 -33.04 -7.88
N ASN A 833 15.65 -32.28 -6.81
CA ASN A 833 14.64 -31.78 -5.86
C ASN A 833 13.75 -32.83 -5.18
N ALA A 834 14.07 -34.13 -5.31
CA ALA A 834 13.37 -35.19 -4.60
C ALA A 834 13.40 -34.93 -3.09
N LYS A 835 12.22 -34.97 -2.46
CA LYS A 835 12.04 -34.78 -1.02
C LYS A 835 11.93 -36.12 -0.32
N TYR A 836 12.67 -36.29 0.77
CA TYR A 836 12.65 -37.47 1.62
C TYR A 836 12.32 -37.06 3.04
N ARG A 837 11.38 -37.76 3.68
CA ARG A 837 11.04 -37.51 5.09
C ARG A 837 12.22 -37.84 6.02
N ARG A 838 13.05 -38.80 5.66
CA ARG A 838 14.26 -39.22 6.39
C ARG A 838 15.40 -39.40 5.40
N ILE A 839 16.64 -39.25 5.87
CA ILE A 839 17.79 -39.53 5.02
C ILE A 839 17.81 -41.03 4.66
N PRO A 840 17.93 -41.41 3.37
CA PRO A 840 18.21 -42.78 3.00
C PRO A 840 19.53 -43.23 3.64
N LEU A 841 19.60 -44.48 4.12
CA LEU A 841 20.81 -45.04 4.76
C LEU A 841 22.07 -44.91 3.88
N ILE A 842 21.91 -44.90 2.55
CA ILE A 842 23.01 -44.72 1.60
C ILE A 842 23.59 -43.28 1.58
N GLY A 843 23.00 -42.34 2.32
CA GLY A 843 23.41 -40.92 2.39
C GLY A 843 23.20 -40.10 1.11
N LYS A 844 22.80 -40.75 0.01
CA LYS A 844 22.60 -40.14 -1.32
C LYS A 844 21.15 -40.23 -1.77
N CYS A 845 20.79 -39.37 -2.72
CA CYS A 845 19.47 -39.42 -3.36
C CYS A 845 19.25 -40.74 -4.11
N ARG A 846 18.15 -41.43 -3.83
CA ARG A 846 17.79 -42.70 -4.50
C ARG A 846 17.46 -42.56 -5.99
N ARG A 847 17.13 -41.35 -6.47
CA ARG A 847 16.80 -41.10 -7.88
C ARG A 847 18.00 -40.76 -8.76
N CYS A 848 18.97 -40.00 -8.23
CA CYS A 848 20.03 -39.42 -9.06
C CYS A 848 21.42 -39.45 -8.42
N GLY A 849 21.60 -40.11 -7.27
CA GLY A 849 22.87 -40.17 -6.54
C GLY A 849 23.36 -38.85 -5.93
N GLY A 850 22.63 -37.75 -6.12
CA GLY A 850 23.03 -36.41 -5.67
C GLY A 850 22.98 -36.22 -4.15
N ARG A 851 23.70 -35.21 -3.66
CA ARG A 851 23.74 -34.83 -2.24
C ARG A 851 22.36 -34.42 -1.74
N LEU A 852 22.02 -34.89 -0.54
CA LEU A 852 20.83 -34.49 0.19
C LEU A 852 21.20 -33.37 1.17
N VAL A 853 20.39 -32.32 1.19
CA VAL A 853 20.54 -31.19 2.10
C VAL A 853 19.29 -31.02 2.95
N LEU A 854 19.50 -30.48 4.14
CA LEU A 854 18.43 -30.01 5.01
C LEU A 854 17.63 -28.91 4.31
N THR A 855 16.33 -28.88 4.56
CA THR A 855 15.45 -27.84 4.01
C THR A 855 15.55 -26.53 4.79
N VAL A 856 15.89 -26.62 6.08
CA VAL A 856 16.18 -25.49 6.96
C VAL A 856 17.62 -25.64 7.47
N PRO A 857 18.55 -24.73 7.11
CA PRO A 857 19.93 -24.77 7.59
C PRO A 857 20.05 -24.19 9.02
N LYS A 858 21.11 -24.56 9.77
CA LYS A 858 21.42 -24.03 11.11
C LYS A 858 21.40 -22.49 11.16
N GLY A 859 22.04 -21.83 10.21
CA GLY A 859 22.08 -20.37 10.14
C GLY A 859 20.71 -19.68 10.00
N ALA A 860 19.68 -20.39 9.53
CA ALA A 860 18.32 -19.86 9.54
C ALA A 860 17.69 -19.87 10.95
N VAL A 861 18.09 -20.80 11.81
CA VAL A 861 17.63 -20.91 13.21
C VAL A 861 18.30 -19.86 14.09
N GLU A 862 19.57 -19.54 13.85
CA GLU A 862 20.35 -18.58 14.67
C GLU A 862 20.26 -17.12 14.20
N LYS A 863 19.63 -16.87 13.05
CA LYS A 863 19.67 -15.60 12.30
C LYS A 863 19.43 -14.34 13.15
N TYR A 864 18.51 -14.39 14.11
CA TYR A 864 18.10 -13.23 14.93
C TYR A 864 18.56 -13.28 16.38
N LEU A 865 19.25 -14.34 16.81
CA LEU A 865 19.52 -14.56 18.23
C LEU A 865 20.44 -13.48 18.82
N LYS A 866 21.60 -13.25 18.18
CA LYS A 866 22.58 -12.24 18.61
C LYS A 866 21.98 -10.84 18.67
N VAL A 867 21.21 -10.50 17.64
CA VAL A 867 20.57 -9.20 17.48
C VAL A 867 19.54 -8.97 18.57
N THR A 868 18.72 -9.98 18.84
CA THR A 868 17.68 -9.89 19.87
C THR A 868 18.30 -9.63 21.25
N LYS A 869 19.43 -10.27 21.57
CA LYS A 869 20.18 -10.01 22.80
C LYS A 869 20.69 -8.57 22.87
N GLN A 870 21.32 -8.09 21.80
CA GLN A 870 21.82 -6.70 21.73
C GLN A 870 20.70 -5.68 21.96
N LEU A 871 19.53 -5.86 21.33
CA LEU A 871 18.39 -4.97 21.51
C LEU A 871 17.82 -5.00 22.93
N ILE A 872 17.77 -6.18 23.55
CA ILE A 872 17.30 -6.31 24.93
C ILE A 872 18.19 -5.54 25.91
N GLU A 873 19.51 -5.58 25.68
CA GLU A 873 20.49 -4.86 26.51
C GLU A 873 20.46 -3.35 26.23
N GLU A 874 20.47 -2.94 24.96
CA GLU A 874 20.51 -1.53 24.54
C GLU A 874 19.25 -0.75 24.98
N TYR A 875 18.07 -1.36 24.88
CA TYR A 875 16.79 -0.71 25.21
C TYR A 875 16.29 -1.06 26.62
N HIS A 876 17.12 -1.71 27.44
CA HIS A 876 16.81 -2.07 28.82
C HIS A 876 15.46 -2.80 29.00
N LEU A 877 15.17 -3.75 28.10
CA LEU A 877 13.88 -4.46 28.09
C LEU A 877 13.71 -5.38 29.31
N ASP A 878 12.47 -5.80 29.56
CA ASP A 878 12.05 -6.54 30.75
C ASP A 878 12.73 -7.91 30.91
N ASP A 879 12.83 -8.34 32.17
CA ASP A 879 13.54 -9.58 32.53
C ASP A 879 12.86 -10.84 31.99
N TYR A 880 11.54 -10.80 31.73
CA TYR A 880 10.85 -11.92 31.12
C TYR A 880 11.31 -12.16 29.69
N LEU A 881 11.47 -11.11 28.87
CA LEU A 881 12.05 -11.23 27.53
C LEU A 881 13.50 -11.72 27.57
N LYS A 882 14.33 -11.21 28.49
CA LYS A 882 15.71 -11.70 28.71
C LYS A 882 15.74 -13.19 28.98
N GLN A 883 14.94 -13.66 29.93
CA GLN A 883 14.87 -15.08 30.30
C GLN A 883 14.37 -15.95 29.15
N ARG A 884 13.34 -15.49 28.44
CA ARG A 884 12.77 -16.22 27.30
C ARG A 884 13.78 -16.44 26.17
N ILE A 885 14.58 -15.42 25.87
CA ILE A 885 15.65 -15.53 24.85
C ILE A 885 16.79 -16.42 25.34
N LYS A 886 17.16 -16.36 26.63
CA LYS A 886 18.15 -17.27 27.21
C LYS A 886 17.72 -18.73 27.11
N ILE A 887 16.44 -19.04 27.38
CA ILE A 887 15.89 -20.40 27.22
C ILE A 887 15.95 -20.86 25.76
N LEU A 888 15.62 -19.98 24.82
CA LEU A 888 15.70 -20.28 23.39
C LEU A 888 17.15 -20.51 22.93
N GLU A 889 18.09 -19.71 23.40
CA GLU A 889 19.51 -19.91 23.15
C GLU A 889 19.98 -21.27 23.66
N MET A 890 19.68 -21.62 24.92
CA MET A 890 20.00 -22.93 25.48
C MET A 890 19.39 -24.07 24.67
N SER A 891 18.17 -23.89 24.17
CA SER A 891 17.49 -24.87 23.32
C SER A 891 18.15 -25.01 21.95
N ILE A 892 18.64 -23.91 21.37
CA ILE A 892 19.39 -23.91 20.10
C ILE A 892 20.74 -24.60 20.30
N SER A 893 21.50 -24.19 21.33
CA SER A 893 22.78 -24.81 21.69
C SER A 893 22.63 -26.31 21.92
N SER A 894 21.64 -26.75 22.70
CA SER A 894 21.41 -28.19 22.95
C SER A 894 21.11 -29.01 21.69
N VAL A 895 20.62 -28.40 20.61
CA VAL A 895 20.34 -29.11 19.34
C VAL A 895 21.57 -29.17 18.43
N PHE A 896 22.51 -28.23 18.57
CA PHE A 896 23.63 -28.06 17.63
C PHE A 896 25.02 -28.27 18.23
N GLU A 897 25.18 -28.18 19.55
CA GLU A 897 26.44 -28.46 20.23
C GLU A 897 26.61 -29.98 20.32
N ASP A 898 27.67 -30.46 19.68
CA ASP A 898 28.12 -31.83 19.78
C ASP A 898 29.05 -31.90 21.00
N GLU A 899 28.73 -32.71 22.01
CA GLU A 899 29.52 -32.84 23.25
C GLU A 899 30.99 -33.26 22.98
N THR A 900 31.29 -33.72 21.77
CA THR A 900 32.58 -34.26 21.34
C THR A 900 33.55 -33.25 20.73
N VAL A 901 33.11 -32.04 20.33
CA VAL A 901 33.97 -31.04 19.66
C VAL A 901 33.76 -29.64 20.25
N LYS A 902 34.60 -29.26 21.22
CA LYS A 902 34.71 -27.86 21.69
C LYS A 902 35.87 -27.16 20.97
N GLN A 903 35.54 -26.20 20.11
CA GLN A 903 36.51 -25.24 19.60
C GLN A 903 36.58 -24.06 20.57
N ALA A 904 37.63 -24.00 21.39
CA ALA A 904 37.87 -22.87 22.28
C ALA A 904 38.37 -21.67 21.47
N SER A 905 37.86 -20.46 21.75
CA SER A 905 38.41 -19.23 21.19
C SER A 905 39.62 -18.79 22.01
N ILE A 906 40.54 -18.05 21.38
CA ILE A 906 41.69 -17.46 22.08
C ILE A 906 41.25 -16.49 23.19
N PHE A 907 40.05 -15.90 23.11
CA PHE A 907 39.48 -15.03 24.14
C PHE A 907 38.89 -15.79 25.34
N ASP A 908 38.76 -17.11 25.26
CA ASP A 908 38.34 -17.95 26.38
C ASP A 908 39.53 -18.34 27.29
N PHE A 909 40.75 -17.93 26.90
CA PHE A 909 41.99 -17.98 27.68
C PHE A 909 42.44 -16.55 28.01
#